data_AF-A0A956PHX0-F1
#
_entry.id   AF-A0A956PHX0-F1
#
_cell.length_a   1.000
_cell.length_b   1.000
_cell.length_c   1.000
_cell.angle_alpha   90.00
_cell.angle_beta   90.00
_cell.angle_gamma   90.00
#
_symmetry.space_group_name_H-M   'P 1'
#
loop_
_entity.id
_entity.type
_entity.pdbx_description
1 polymer ?
#
loop_
_entity_poly.entity_id
_entity_poly.type
_entity_poly.pdbx_seq_one_letter_code
_entity_poly.pdbx_strand_id
1 'polypeptide(L)'
;MEFPSQADHPIVVLLMAVVKADQKVLEEEVELVHSFFSRQLRLSSKRLSRIRALVARYSKEDISNELLENAIEKIPEAARELIFSQAVDIAIVDDELSAEERDRLLLVGQHFGLSESEVRRYIREAVNRREDAFSLLEVTPEADWEEIQAAYEKQKKRYAPSQVAALGVAFQNLALERLDRIDWAFQTLESIYGSEPVPGKSAPIGKSEPLKLDSLNLPGSFQSRLERAEVETRDQLEELLAKKKVKGMRAKTRQMFEHLLSCLGEATDSAGKFHQDIFDQLFPQRARATRATGVAKDESFPKEVTENGKELWQKFPELLATLWKSDEREWDVLQRRIGLGGHPTETLQDIADSYDVSRERVRQLESRGKRKIRSFLLRGELNGVNAHHAVTELSEKVLAAIQEALVEYVSPLSIYTEVLKKKLGWNVYSSQGLFGLFEEWAGVSHDSSLECEYVFREHDHSQIRAFNGAIKAVQQHLSTLPCGARLAELVESLSEFEPKLRCSVEQCVILAPEVVRNKDGSYSAPFYSLSRANQSFKILHELGRPVHFRELAEAVNAQLAQEHQVEAGNLRNQLVADDRFQPVGRSGEWSLAQWDHVETGSILEVIEKILGESEEEMSVAQLTEAVQNQRTCSDHSILAYLCTEDRFMRTGPDSYTLADKAESGMDWSRQEIGGLVEEFFKDQLHSSVPFRRLVDYVAQHAEVNGRVAWGILRHHPAVLKSRESDELFASLRPNWRGVAPADSVS
;
A
#
# COMPACT_ATOMS: atom_id res chain seq x y z
N MET A 1 -36.44 -4.53 29.00
CA MET A 1 -36.99 -3.82 27.83
C MET A 1 -35.82 -3.44 26.94
N GLU A 2 -35.90 -3.73 25.64
CA GLU A 2 -34.93 -3.23 24.65
C GLU A 2 -35.15 -1.73 24.42
N PHE A 3 -34.10 -1.00 24.09
CA PHE A 3 -34.19 0.40 23.67
C PHE A 3 -35.15 0.54 22.46
N PRO A 4 -36.03 1.55 22.41
CA PRO A 4 -37.09 1.64 21.41
C PRO A 4 -36.53 1.61 19.99
N SER A 5 -36.98 0.68 19.15
CA SER A 5 -36.55 0.59 17.75
C SER A 5 -36.90 1.83 16.91
N GLN A 6 -37.77 2.70 17.43
CA GLN A 6 -38.13 3.97 16.80
C GLN A 6 -37.03 5.03 16.93
N ALA A 7 -36.12 4.88 17.90
CA ALA A 7 -35.01 5.81 18.13
C ALA A 7 -33.73 5.45 17.34
N ASP A 8 -33.67 4.27 16.70
CA ASP A 8 -32.52 3.85 15.87
C ASP A 8 -32.25 4.84 14.71
N HIS A 9 -33.30 5.23 13.98
CA HIS A 9 -33.18 6.15 12.85
C HIS A 9 -32.76 7.57 13.27
N PRO A 10 -33.40 8.21 14.29
CA PRO A 10 -32.94 9.48 14.82
C PRO A 10 -31.46 9.53 15.22
N ILE A 11 -30.95 8.47 15.87
CA ILE A 11 -29.57 8.43 16.33
C ILE A 11 -28.61 8.29 15.14
N VAL A 12 -28.93 7.45 14.16
CA VAL A 12 -28.11 7.32 12.94
C VAL A 12 -28.03 8.66 12.20
N VAL A 13 -29.16 9.38 12.09
CA VAL A 13 -29.19 10.71 11.47
C VAL A 13 -28.27 11.68 12.21
N LEU A 14 -28.31 11.72 13.54
CA LEU A 14 -27.47 12.61 14.32
C LEU A 14 -25.98 12.29 14.15
N LEU A 15 -25.60 11.03 14.31
CA LEU A 15 -24.19 10.61 14.20
C LEU A 15 -23.65 10.86 12.79
N MET A 16 -24.41 10.51 11.75
CA MET A 16 -24.02 10.75 10.36
C MET A 16 -24.02 12.24 10.00
N ALA A 17 -24.85 13.06 10.65
CA ALA A 17 -24.85 14.50 10.43
C ALA A 17 -23.58 15.17 10.96
N VAL A 18 -22.97 14.62 12.01
CA VAL A 18 -21.68 15.04 12.55
C VAL A 18 -20.55 14.55 11.64
N VAL A 19 -20.50 13.25 11.33
CA VAL A 19 -19.49 12.64 10.45
C VAL A 19 -19.46 13.26 9.04
N LYS A 20 -20.61 13.70 8.52
CA LYS A 20 -20.68 14.31 7.18
C LYS A 20 -20.52 15.83 7.18
N ALA A 21 -20.17 16.45 8.31
CA ALA A 21 -20.15 17.91 8.41
C ALA A 21 -19.13 18.57 7.46
N ASP A 22 -18.00 17.92 7.22
CA ASP A 22 -16.91 18.40 6.35
C ASP A 22 -16.95 17.84 4.91
N GLN A 23 -18.03 17.12 4.56
CA GLN A 23 -18.23 16.37 3.31
C GLN A 23 -17.23 15.22 3.05
N LYS A 24 -16.42 14.83 4.03
CA LYS A 24 -15.53 13.66 3.95
C LYS A 24 -15.97 12.62 4.96
N VAL A 25 -16.54 11.53 4.47
CA VAL A 25 -16.91 10.41 5.35
C VAL A 25 -15.74 9.43 5.38
N LEU A 26 -15.03 9.33 6.50
CA LEU A 26 -13.96 8.35 6.67
C LEU A 26 -14.54 6.96 6.98
N GLU A 27 -13.90 5.91 6.47
CA GLU A 27 -14.31 4.53 6.72
C GLU A 27 -14.22 4.17 8.22
N GLU A 28 -13.25 4.75 8.92
CA GLU A 28 -13.01 4.57 10.37
C GLU A 28 -14.16 5.15 11.22
N GLU A 29 -14.70 6.32 10.85
CA GLU A 29 -15.84 6.94 11.54
C GLU A 29 -17.12 6.13 11.35
N VAL A 30 -17.36 5.65 10.12
CA VAL A 30 -18.48 4.78 9.80
C VAL A 30 -18.39 3.46 10.56
N GLU A 31 -17.19 2.88 10.66
CA GLU A 31 -16.96 1.68 11.47
C GLU A 31 -17.25 1.94 12.95
N LEU A 32 -16.91 3.12 13.48
CA LEU A 32 -17.23 3.48 14.86
C LEU A 32 -18.72 3.67 15.11
N VAL A 33 -19.46 4.28 14.17
CA VAL A 33 -20.93 4.31 14.20
C VAL A 33 -21.48 2.88 14.24
N HIS A 34 -20.95 1.95 13.43
CA HIS A 34 -21.35 0.55 13.48
C HIS A 34 -20.98 -0.14 14.80
N SER A 35 -19.81 0.16 15.35
CA SER A 35 -19.32 -0.38 16.63
C SER A 35 -20.19 0.09 17.79
N PHE A 36 -20.68 1.33 17.76
CA PHE A 36 -21.61 1.88 18.75
C PHE A 36 -22.89 1.04 18.82
N PHE A 37 -23.52 0.78 17.68
CA PHE A 37 -24.76 -0.01 17.64
C PHE A 37 -24.55 -1.51 17.92
N SER A 38 -23.40 -2.07 17.54
CA SER A 38 -23.12 -3.52 17.66
C SER A 38 -22.47 -3.92 18.98
N ARG A 39 -21.47 -3.18 19.46
CA ARG A 39 -20.70 -3.51 20.68
C ARG A 39 -21.29 -2.83 21.92
N GLN A 40 -21.58 -1.53 21.86
CA GLN A 40 -22.09 -0.79 23.03
C GLN A 40 -23.59 -1.04 23.23
N LEU A 41 -24.41 -0.86 22.18
CA LEU A 41 -25.85 -1.06 22.29
C LEU A 41 -26.31 -2.52 22.13
N ARG A 42 -25.42 -3.43 21.73
CA ARG A 42 -25.65 -4.89 21.57
C ARG A 42 -26.96 -5.23 20.86
N LEU A 43 -27.27 -4.51 19.78
CA LEU A 43 -28.53 -4.68 19.05
C LEU A 43 -28.58 -6.02 18.30
N SER A 44 -29.79 -6.56 18.10
CA SER A 44 -29.99 -7.81 17.36
C SER A 44 -29.57 -7.68 15.88
N SER A 45 -29.19 -8.81 15.27
CA SER A 45 -28.71 -8.87 13.88
C SER A 45 -29.69 -8.25 12.87
N LYS A 46 -31.00 -8.38 13.09
CA LYS A 46 -32.07 -7.78 12.26
C LYS A 46 -32.16 -6.26 12.39
N ARG A 47 -31.77 -5.68 13.53
CA ARG A 47 -31.70 -4.22 13.72
C ARG A 47 -30.39 -3.67 13.17
N LEU A 48 -29.29 -4.37 13.37
CA LEU A 48 -27.98 -4.00 12.81
C LEU A 48 -27.99 -3.93 11.28
N SER A 49 -28.70 -4.84 10.59
CA SER A 49 -28.84 -4.77 9.13
C SER A 49 -29.61 -3.52 8.67
N ARG A 50 -30.66 -3.11 9.40
CA ARG A 50 -31.38 -1.86 9.14
C ARG A 50 -30.51 -0.63 9.38
N ILE A 51 -29.71 -0.65 10.45
CA ILE A 51 -28.78 0.44 10.78
C ILE A 51 -27.70 0.55 9.71
N ARG A 52 -27.12 -0.57 9.25
CA ARG A 52 -26.19 -0.58 8.11
C ARG A 52 -26.80 0.03 6.86
N ALA A 53 -28.05 -0.30 6.55
CA ALA A 53 -28.74 0.30 5.41
C ALA A 53 -28.95 1.83 5.57
N LEU A 54 -29.27 2.30 6.78
CA LEU A 54 -29.43 3.73 7.06
C LEU A 54 -28.11 4.49 7.00
N VAL A 55 -27.05 3.95 7.58
CA VAL A 55 -25.69 4.54 7.53
C VAL A 55 -25.20 4.61 6.09
N ALA A 56 -25.35 3.53 5.30
CA ALA A 56 -24.98 3.51 3.89
C ALA A 56 -25.78 4.51 3.04
N ARG A 57 -27.05 4.76 3.41
CA ARG A 57 -27.90 5.76 2.76
C ARG A 57 -27.42 7.18 3.07
N TYR A 58 -27.24 7.51 4.35
CA TYR A 58 -26.84 8.84 4.81
C TYR A 58 -25.36 9.17 4.59
N SER A 59 -24.53 8.16 4.30
CA SER A 59 -23.19 8.37 3.77
C SER A 59 -23.22 9.04 2.38
N LYS A 60 -24.27 8.77 1.58
CA LYS A 60 -24.43 9.33 0.22
C LYS A 60 -25.35 10.54 0.18
N GLU A 61 -26.50 10.49 0.86
CA GLU A 61 -27.50 11.56 0.90
C GLU A 61 -27.09 12.69 1.85
N ASP A 62 -27.39 13.96 1.51
CA ASP A 62 -27.17 15.10 2.42
C ASP A 62 -28.22 15.15 3.53
N ILE A 63 -27.78 15.54 4.72
CA ILE A 63 -28.63 15.68 5.90
C ILE A 63 -28.95 17.16 6.12
N SER A 64 -30.16 17.57 5.73
CA SER A 64 -30.64 18.94 6.00
C SER A 64 -30.78 19.21 7.49
N ASN A 65 -30.67 20.48 7.88
CA ASN A 65 -30.85 20.90 9.28
C ASN A 65 -32.25 20.55 9.79
N GLU A 66 -33.29 20.71 8.95
CA GLU A 66 -34.65 20.31 9.28
C GLU A 66 -34.78 18.81 9.60
N LEU A 67 -34.05 17.96 8.88
CA LEU A 67 -34.07 16.51 9.11
C LEU A 67 -33.33 16.14 10.41
N LEU A 68 -32.24 16.84 10.73
CA LEU A 68 -31.50 16.69 11.98
C LEU A 68 -32.32 17.16 13.19
N GLU A 69 -32.96 18.32 13.11
CA GLU A 69 -33.81 18.88 14.17
C GLU A 69 -34.98 17.94 14.49
N ASN A 70 -35.70 17.48 13.45
CA ASN A 70 -36.79 16.50 13.59
C ASN A 70 -36.32 15.14 14.15
N ALA A 71 -35.05 14.76 13.90
CA ALA A 71 -34.46 13.57 14.48
C ALA A 71 -34.17 13.79 15.98
N ILE A 72 -33.54 14.91 16.34
CA ILE A 72 -33.18 15.26 17.72
C ILE A 72 -34.42 15.27 18.63
N GLU A 73 -35.54 15.82 18.19
CA GLU A 73 -36.78 15.84 18.98
C GLU A 73 -37.29 14.45 19.34
N LYS A 74 -37.04 13.45 18.48
CA LYS A 74 -37.45 12.05 18.68
C LYS A 74 -36.49 11.26 19.58
N ILE A 75 -35.35 11.84 19.97
CA ILE A 75 -34.40 11.22 20.89
C ILE A 75 -34.87 11.45 22.33
N PRO A 76 -35.06 10.37 23.13
CA PRO A 76 -35.46 10.49 24.54
C PRO A 76 -34.49 11.35 25.35
N GLU A 77 -35.01 12.25 26.18
CA GLU A 77 -34.23 13.22 26.95
C GLU A 77 -33.11 12.57 27.77
N ALA A 78 -33.40 11.44 28.43
CA ALA A 78 -32.43 10.71 29.24
C ALA A 78 -31.29 10.05 28.43
N ALA A 79 -31.39 9.95 27.10
CA ALA A 79 -30.34 9.40 26.23
C ALA A 79 -29.50 10.47 25.52
N ARG A 80 -29.93 11.74 25.53
CA ARG A 80 -29.34 12.82 24.74
C ARG A 80 -27.86 13.05 25.08
N GLU A 81 -27.51 13.13 26.36
CA GLU A 81 -26.12 13.37 26.77
C GLU A 81 -25.18 12.23 26.40
N LEU A 82 -25.66 10.99 26.48
CA LEU A 82 -24.86 9.82 26.16
C LEU A 82 -24.60 9.71 24.65
N ILE A 83 -25.64 9.99 23.86
CA ILE A 83 -25.53 10.06 22.40
C ILE A 83 -24.64 11.23 21.98
N PHE A 84 -24.73 12.36 22.69
CA PHE A 84 -23.87 13.52 22.45
C PHE A 84 -22.40 13.22 22.72
N SER A 85 -22.09 12.61 23.87
CA SER A 85 -20.74 12.16 24.19
C SER A 85 -20.20 11.24 23.10
N GLN A 86 -21.00 10.28 22.64
CA GLN A 86 -20.58 9.39 21.56
C GLN A 86 -20.38 10.12 20.23
N ALA A 87 -21.22 11.10 19.89
CA ALA A 87 -21.05 11.90 18.69
C ALA A 87 -19.74 12.69 18.71
N VAL A 88 -19.35 13.22 19.88
CA VAL A 88 -18.07 13.88 20.09
C VAL A 88 -16.90 12.88 19.97
N ASP A 89 -17.04 11.68 20.52
CA ASP A 89 -16.01 10.63 20.43
C ASP A 89 -15.76 10.17 18.99
N ILE A 90 -16.79 10.16 18.15
CA ILE A 90 -16.71 9.80 16.72
C ILE A 90 -16.09 10.94 15.90
N ALA A 91 -16.34 12.20 16.26
CA ALA A 91 -15.78 13.37 15.56
C ALA A 91 -14.31 13.68 15.90
N ILE A 92 -13.67 12.91 16.80
CA ILE A 92 -12.28 13.13 17.25
C ILE A 92 -11.49 11.81 17.10
N VAL A 93 -11.76 11.08 16.02
CA VAL A 93 -11.16 9.76 15.77
C VAL A 93 -9.80 9.91 15.12
N ASP A 94 -9.65 10.91 14.27
CA ASP A 94 -8.43 11.29 13.57
C ASP A 94 -7.57 12.30 14.34
N ASP A 95 -7.88 12.53 15.63
CA ASP A 95 -7.27 13.56 16.50
C ASP A 95 -7.41 15.02 15.96
N GLU A 96 -8.25 15.27 14.95
CA GLU A 96 -8.48 16.59 14.36
C GLU A 96 -9.98 16.94 14.25
N LEU A 97 -10.50 17.79 15.14
CA LEU A 97 -11.87 18.29 15.01
C LEU A 97 -11.94 19.47 14.03
N SER A 98 -12.56 19.27 12.86
CA SER A 98 -12.77 20.32 11.85
C SER A 98 -13.64 21.47 12.37
N ALA A 99 -13.65 22.61 11.66
CA ALA A 99 -14.51 23.73 12.03
C ALA A 99 -15.99 23.38 11.83
N GLU A 100 -16.28 22.64 10.77
CA GLU A 100 -17.60 22.21 10.34
C GLU A 100 -18.22 21.21 11.31
N GLU A 101 -17.46 20.20 11.77
CA GLU A 101 -17.92 19.27 12.79
C GLU A 101 -18.13 19.94 14.14
N ARG A 102 -17.25 20.88 14.50
CA ARG A 102 -17.42 21.68 15.72
C ARG A 102 -18.70 22.49 15.68
N ASP A 103 -18.99 23.15 14.57
CA ASP A 103 -20.21 23.92 14.38
C ASP A 103 -21.45 23.01 14.41
N ARG A 104 -21.32 21.78 13.87
CA ARG A 104 -22.37 20.77 13.92
C ARG A 104 -22.63 20.26 15.33
N LEU A 105 -21.58 19.99 16.11
CA LEU A 105 -21.68 19.59 17.52
C LEU A 105 -22.25 20.71 18.39
N LEU A 106 -21.91 21.97 18.11
CA LEU A 106 -22.50 23.13 18.77
C LEU A 106 -24.00 23.22 18.49
N LEU A 107 -24.42 23.03 17.24
CA LEU A 107 -25.83 23.00 16.86
C LEU A 107 -26.58 21.87 17.59
N VAL A 108 -26.05 20.64 17.54
CA VAL A 108 -26.66 19.49 18.23
C VAL A 108 -26.74 19.72 19.74
N GLY A 109 -25.68 20.28 20.35
CA GLY A 109 -25.63 20.59 21.77
C GLY A 109 -26.69 21.61 22.19
N GLN A 110 -26.91 22.65 21.39
CA GLN A 110 -27.98 23.63 21.62
C GLN A 110 -29.36 22.97 21.63
N HIS A 111 -29.66 22.08 20.68
CA HIS A 111 -30.94 21.36 20.64
C HIS A 111 -31.11 20.35 21.79
N PHE A 112 -30.01 19.87 22.37
CA PHE A 112 -30.02 19.05 23.57
C PHE A 112 -30.10 19.87 24.88
N GLY A 113 -30.09 21.21 24.79
CA GLY A 113 -30.15 22.10 25.95
C GLY A 113 -28.80 22.30 26.65
N LEU A 114 -27.70 21.92 26.01
CA LEU A 114 -26.35 22.13 26.51
C LEU A 114 -25.87 23.55 26.19
N SER A 115 -25.22 24.20 27.15
CA SER A 115 -24.54 25.47 26.96
C SER A 115 -23.30 25.30 26.09
N GLU A 116 -22.88 26.37 25.41
CA GLU A 116 -21.64 26.38 24.62
C GLU A 116 -20.40 25.99 25.46
N SER A 117 -20.39 26.37 26.74
CA SER A 117 -19.36 25.98 27.70
C SER A 117 -19.32 24.47 27.96
N GLU A 118 -20.47 23.80 28.01
CA GLU A 118 -20.57 22.36 28.21
C GLU A 118 -20.17 21.59 26.95
N VAL A 119 -20.58 22.04 25.77
CA VAL A 119 -20.14 21.44 24.49
C VAL A 119 -18.63 21.54 24.33
N ARG A 120 -18.06 22.72 24.60
CA ARG A 120 -16.60 22.92 24.60
C ARG A 120 -15.89 22.08 25.66
N ARG A 121 -16.56 21.70 26.75
CA ARG A 121 -16.03 20.79 27.77
C ARG A 121 -15.96 19.36 27.22
N TYR A 122 -17.07 18.83 26.68
CA TYR A 122 -17.08 17.49 26.06
C TYR A 122 -16.01 17.36 24.96
N ILE A 123 -15.88 18.36 24.10
CA ILE A 123 -14.83 18.37 23.06
C ILE A 123 -13.43 18.37 23.70
N ARG A 124 -13.18 19.19 24.72
CA ARG A 124 -11.88 19.19 25.41
C ARG A 124 -11.58 17.88 26.14
N GLU A 125 -12.58 17.23 26.73
CA GLU A 125 -12.42 15.93 27.39
C GLU A 125 -12.04 14.85 26.36
N ALA A 126 -12.71 14.83 25.20
CA ALA A 126 -12.42 13.88 24.14
C ALA A 126 -11.08 14.15 23.42
N VAL A 127 -10.68 15.42 23.22
CA VAL A 127 -9.35 15.78 22.69
C VAL A 127 -8.23 15.51 23.70
N ASN A 128 -8.46 15.80 24.97
CA ASN A 128 -7.48 15.55 26.03
C ASN A 128 -7.70 14.19 26.67
N ARG A 129 -7.67 13.07 25.94
CA ARG A 129 -7.72 11.68 26.49
C ARG A 129 -6.63 11.32 27.54
N ARG A 130 -6.01 12.29 28.22
CA ARG A 130 -5.68 12.17 29.65
C ARG A 130 -7.00 12.18 30.41
N GLU A 131 -7.41 11.03 30.93
CA GLU A 131 -8.48 10.97 31.94
C GLU A 131 -8.09 11.85 33.14
N ASP A 132 -8.48 13.12 33.08
CA ASP A 132 -8.30 14.06 34.18
C ASP A 132 -9.48 13.85 35.14
N ALA A 133 -9.17 13.26 36.29
CA ALA A 133 -10.17 12.87 37.29
C ALA A 133 -11.03 14.06 37.76
N PHE A 134 -10.50 15.29 37.72
CA PHE A 134 -11.25 16.52 38.02
C PHE A 134 -12.29 16.83 36.94
N SER A 135 -11.89 16.76 35.66
CA SER A 135 -12.78 17.00 34.53
C SER A 135 -13.94 16.00 34.49
N LEU A 136 -13.67 14.73 34.79
CA LEU A 136 -14.68 13.66 34.75
C LEU A 136 -15.75 13.79 35.86
N LEU A 137 -15.41 14.41 36.99
CA LEU A 137 -16.34 14.75 38.07
C LEU A 137 -16.97 16.14 37.92
N GLU A 138 -16.68 16.88 36.85
CA GLU A 138 -17.13 18.25 36.61
C GLU A 138 -16.63 19.28 37.64
N VAL A 139 -15.44 19.07 38.20
CA VAL A 139 -14.82 19.97 39.19
C VAL A 139 -13.52 20.56 38.64
N THR A 140 -13.09 21.71 39.19
CA THR A 140 -11.81 22.31 38.79
C THR A 140 -10.65 21.72 39.61
N PRO A 141 -9.40 21.79 39.13
CA PRO A 141 -8.23 21.33 39.89
C PRO A 141 -8.00 22.05 41.23
N GLU A 142 -8.69 23.18 41.46
CA GLU A 142 -8.70 23.93 42.71
C GLU A 142 -9.82 23.54 43.68
N ALA A 143 -10.70 22.60 43.29
CA ALA A 143 -11.84 22.17 44.10
C ALA A 143 -11.39 21.50 45.39
N ASP A 144 -12.10 21.78 46.48
CA ASP A 144 -11.84 21.15 47.77
C ASP A 144 -12.44 19.74 47.85
N TRP A 145 -12.05 18.98 48.88
CA TRP A 145 -12.50 17.60 49.03
C TRP A 145 -14.02 17.48 49.21
N GLU A 146 -14.66 18.47 49.84
CA GLU A 146 -16.12 18.52 50.00
C GLU A 146 -16.82 18.76 48.65
N GLU A 147 -16.30 19.64 47.80
CA GLU A 147 -16.78 19.88 46.43
C GLU A 147 -16.61 18.63 45.54
N ILE A 148 -15.49 17.91 45.67
CA ILE A 148 -15.24 16.65 44.95
C ILE A 148 -16.24 15.56 45.37
N GLN A 149 -16.52 15.42 46.67
CA GLN A 149 -17.52 14.47 47.20
C GLN A 149 -18.93 14.82 46.72
N ALA A 150 -19.33 16.09 46.79
CA ALA A 150 -20.63 16.55 46.33
C ALA A 150 -20.83 16.32 44.82
N ALA A 151 -19.78 16.55 44.02
CA ALA A 151 -19.80 16.32 42.59
C ALA A 151 -19.92 14.83 42.24
N TYR A 152 -19.21 13.96 42.96
CA TYR A 152 -19.33 12.51 42.82
C TYR A 152 -20.75 12.01 43.12
N GLU A 153 -21.37 12.44 44.23
CA GLU A 153 -22.75 12.05 44.56
C GLU A 153 -23.76 12.54 43.50
N LYS A 154 -23.55 13.75 42.97
CA LYS A 154 -24.38 14.32 41.89
C LYS A 154 -24.30 13.48 40.62
N GLN A 155 -23.09 13.10 40.20
CA GLN A 155 -22.87 12.27 39.00
C GLN A 155 -23.44 10.85 39.20
N LYS A 156 -23.21 10.25 40.37
CA LYS A 156 -23.74 8.92 40.72
C LYS A 156 -25.26 8.88 40.70
N LYS A 157 -25.93 9.95 41.14
CA LYS A 157 -27.39 10.09 41.09
C LYS A 157 -27.91 10.27 39.65
N ARG A 158 -27.14 10.95 38.78
CA ARG A 158 -27.48 11.21 37.38
C ARG A 158 -27.49 9.93 36.52
N TYR A 159 -26.48 9.07 36.69
CA TYR A 159 -26.34 7.83 35.93
C TYR A 159 -26.86 6.59 36.67
N ALA A 160 -27.56 6.77 37.80
CA ALA A 160 -28.03 5.66 38.62
C ALA A 160 -28.93 4.71 37.82
N PRO A 161 -28.84 3.38 38.03
CA PRO A 161 -29.61 2.38 37.28
C PRO A 161 -31.13 2.64 37.26
N SER A 162 -31.68 3.26 38.30
CA SER A 162 -33.09 3.64 38.40
C SER A 162 -33.51 4.78 37.45
N GLN A 163 -32.61 5.72 37.12
CA GLN A 163 -32.88 6.85 36.23
C GLN A 163 -32.77 6.44 34.75
N VAL A 164 -31.83 5.56 34.43
CA VAL A 164 -31.64 5.01 33.06
C VAL A 164 -32.45 3.73 32.81
N ALA A 165 -33.24 3.27 33.80
CA ALA A 165 -34.05 2.05 33.71
C ALA A 165 -35.00 2.06 32.50
N ALA A 166 -35.59 3.23 32.20
CA ALA A 166 -36.54 3.43 31.11
C ALA A 166 -35.89 3.34 29.70
N LEU A 167 -34.57 3.42 29.59
CA LEU A 167 -33.82 3.40 28.33
C LEU A 167 -33.45 1.96 27.87
N GLY A 168 -33.74 0.95 28.69
CA GLY A 168 -33.45 -0.44 28.38
C GLY A 168 -32.00 -0.87 28.64
N VAL A 169 -31.75 -2.18 28.53
CA VAL A 169 -30.53 -2.85 29.02
C VAL A 169 -29.24 -2.31 28.38
N ALA A 170 -29.31 -1.91 27.12
CA ALA A 170 -28.18 -1.37 26.36
C ALA A 170 -27.64 -0.05 26.94
N PHE A 171 -28.52 0.91 27.20
CA PHE A 171 -28.16 2.22 27.77
C PHE A 171 -27.86 2.12 29.27
N GLN A 172 -28.43 1.14 29.98
CA GLN A 172 -28.04 0.83 31.36
C GLN A 172 -26.58 0.37 31.44
N ASN A 173 -26.13 -0.48 30.51
CA ASN A 173 -24.72 -0.92 30.48
C ASN A 173 -23.77 0.25 30.17
N LEU A 174 -24.15 1.13 29.25
CA LEU A 174 -23.33 2.29 28.90
C LEU A 174 -23.29 3.33 30.05
N ALA A 175 -24.38 3.47 30.81
CA ALA A 175 -24.40 4.25 32.05
C ALA A 175 -23.56 3.59 33.17
N LEU A 176 -23.55 2.25 33.27
CA LEU A 176 -22.67 1.52 34.19
C LEU A 176 -21.20 1.71 33.84
N GLU A 177 -20.82 1.62 32.57
CA GLU A 177 -19.44 1.90 32.13
C GLU A 177 -19.03 3.36 32.44
N ARG A 178 -19.95 4.31 32.34
CA ARG A 178 -19.68 5.72 32.73
C ARG A 178 -19.56 5.85 34.25
N LEU A 179 -20.37 5.14 35.02
CA LEU A 179 -20.28 5.08 36.48
C LEU A 179 -18.95 4.50 36.95
N ASP A 180 -18.46 3.43 36.31
CA ASP A 180 -17.16 2.82 36.64
C ASP A 180 -16.02 3.83 36.45
N ARG A 181 -16.08 4.66 35.40
CA ARG A 181 -15.11 5.74 35.18
C ARG A 181 -15.24 6.85 36.23
N ILE A 182 -16.46 7.21 36.62
CA ILE A 182 -16.73 8.18 37.70
C ILE A 182 -16.20 7.67 39.04
N ASP A 183 -16.37 6.38 39.32
CA ASP A 183 -15.84 5.70 40.51
C ASP A 183 -14.31 5.68 40.49
N TRP A 184 -13.70 5.36 39.35
CA TRP A 184 -12.24 5.45 39.18
C TRP A 184 -11.70 6.88 39.40
N ALA A 185 -12.37 7.90 38.85
CA ALA A 185 -11.98 9.29 39.01
C ALA A 185 -12.06 9.71 40.49
N PHE A 186 -13.13 9.34 41.18
CA PHE A 186 -13.28 9.60 42.61
C PHE A 186 -12.21 8.89 43.44
N GLN A 187 -11.95 7.61 43.21
CA GLN A 187 -10.88 6.85 43.89
C GLN A 187 -9.50 7.43 43.63
N THR A 188 -9.26 7.92 42.42
CA THR A 188 -8.00 8.57 42.05
C THR A 188 -7.82 9.86 42.84
N LEU A 189 -8.84 10.70 42.93
CA LEU A 189 -8.79 11.92 43.74
C LEU A 189 -8.76 11.61 45.25
N GLU A 190 -9.44 10.56 45.70
CA GLU A 190 -9.39 10.08 47.09
C GLU A 190 -7.97 9.66 47.49
N SER A 191 -7.23 9.02 46.59
CA SER A 191 -5.82 8.67 46.86
C SER A 191 -4.90 9.89 46.99
N ILE A 192 -5.28 11.01 46.38
CA ILE A 192 -4.50 12.26 46.34
C ILE A 192 -4.88 13.18 47.52
N TYR A 193 -6.15 13.18 47.95
CA TYR A 193 -6.72 14.12 48.92
C TYR A 193 -7.26 13.47 50.22
N GLY A 194 -7.49 12.16 50.25
CA GLY A 194 -8.23 11.45 51.29
C GLY A 194 -7.42 10.76 52.40
N SER A 195 -6.08 10.73 52.33
CA SER A 195 -5.24 10.29 53.45
C SER A 195 -4.80 11.48 54.31
N GLU A 196 -4.93 11.38 55.63
CA GLU A 196 -4.57 12.37 56.66
C GLU A 196 -3.29 13.21 56.37
N PRO A 197 -3.22 14.45 56.88
CA PRO A 197 -2.26 15.45 56.43
C PRO A 197 -0.81 15.04 56.72
N VAL A 198 -0.06 14.82 55.64
CA VAL A 198 1.41 14.70 55.71
C VAL A 198 1.98 16.04 56.19
N PRO A 199 2.72 16.11 57.31
CA PRO A 199 3.38 17.34 57.71
C PRO A 199 4.47 17.64 56.68
N GLY A 200 4.22 18.63 55.82
CA GLY A 200 5.16 19.02 54.76
C GLY A 200 4.53 19.50 53.45
N LYS A 201 3.21 19.39 53.26
CA LYS A 201 2.51 20.13 52.21
C LYS A 201 1.81 21.34 52.84
N SER A 202 2.28 22.52 52.46
CA SER A 202 1.74 23.81 52.87
C SER A 202 0.22 23.88 52.68
N ALA A 203 -0.45 24.37 53.72
CA ALA A 203 -1.85 24.76 53.77
C ALA A 203 -2.20 25.81 52.67
N PRO A 204 -3.50 26.14 52.46
CA PRO A 204 -4.00 26.75 51.23
C PRO A 204 -3.44 28.15 51.02
N ILE A 205 -3.34 28.57 49.74
CA ILE A 205 -3.00 29.94 49.35
C ILE A 205 -4.14 30.87 49.81
N GLY A 206 -4.10 31.26 51.08
CA GLY A 206 -4.79 32.43 51.59
C GLY A 206 -4.04 33.68 51.12
N LYS A 207 -4.79 34.59 50.49
CA LYS A 207 -4.51 36.03 50.31
C LYS A 207 -3.02 36.45 50.50
N SER A 208 -2.20 36.38 49.44
CA SER A 208 -0.88 37.03 49.45
C SER A 208 -1.00 38.55 49.27
N GLU A 209 -0.33 39.31 50.15
CA GLU A 209 -0.16 40.77 50.14
C GLU A 209 0.40 41.31 48.81
N PRO A 210 0.18 42.60 48.49
CA PRO A 210 0.69 43.21 47.26
C PRO A 210 2.24 43.28 47.27
N LEU A 211 2.85 42.90 46.15
CA LEU A 211 4.30 42.98 45.92
C LEU A 211 4.77 44.44 45.93
N LYS A 212 5.74 44.77 46.79
CA LYS A 212 6.36 46.11 46.87
C LYS A 212 7.53 46.23 45.91
N LEU A 213 7.67 47.38 45.25
CA LEU A 213 8.68 47.65 44.22
C LEU A 213 10.12 47.44 44.71
N ASP A 214 10.36 47.72 46.00
CA ASP A 214 11.67 47.63 46.66
C ASP A 214 12.20 46.19 46.83
N SER A 215 11.36 45.19 46.56
CA SER A 215 11.72 43.77 46.66
C SER A 215 12.31 43.18 45.36
N LEU A 216 12.39 43.97 44.29
CA LEU A 216 12.93 43.53 42.98
C LEU A 216 14.42 43.85 42.85
N ASN A 217 15.19 42.87 42.35
CA ASN A 217 16.63 42.98 42.18
C ASN A 217 16.95 43.65 40.83
N LEU A 218 16.89 44.99 40.83
CA LEU A 218 17.18 45.82 39.66
C LEU A 218 18.67 46.18 39.59
N PRO A 219 19.28 46.35 38.41
CA PRO A 219 20.65 46.84 38.27
C PRO A 219 20.83 48.20 38.95
N GLY A 220 21.97 48.42 39.62
CA GLY A 220 22.20 49.61 40.42
C GLY A 220 22.03 50.94 39.67
N SER A 221 22.36 50.99 38.37
CA SER A 221 22.14 52.16 37.52
C SER A 221 20.66 52.51 37.34
N PHE A 222 19.76 51.53 37.43
CA PHE A 222 18.32 51.67 37.29
C PHE A 222 17.68 51.98 38.64
N GLN A 223 18.11 51.33 39.73
CA GLN A 223 17.68 51.65 41.10
C GLN A 223 17.95 53.11 41.46
N SER A 224 19.16 53.61 41.21
CA SER A 224 19.52 55.01 41.50
C SER A 224 18.82 56.04 40.61
N ARG A 225 18.18 55.62 39.51
CA ARG A 225 17.43 56.48 38.58
C ARG A 225 15.92 56.39 38.83
N LEU A 226 15.42 55.23 39.25
CA LEU A 226 14.06 55.03 39.77
C LEU A 226 13.85 55.81 41.08
N GLU A 227 14.88 55.89 41.93
CA GLU A 227 14.91 56.77 43.11
C GLU A 227 14.90 58.27 42.76
N ARG A 228 15.22 58.63 41.51
CA ARG A 228 15.19 60.00 40.98
C ARG A 228 13.97 60.32 40.10
N ALA A 229 13.13 59.31 39.80
CA ALA A 229 11.90 59.51 39.05
C ALA A 229 10.83 60.19 39.91
N GLU A 230 9.93 60.95 39.28
CA GLU A 230 8.86 61.65 39.99
C GLU A 230 7.92 60.66 40.70
N VAL A 231 7.40 61.05 41.87
CA VAL A 231 6.58 60.19 42.76
C VAL A 231 5.38 59.59 42.01
N GLU A 232 4.80 60.35 41.08
CA GLU A 232 3.65 59.95 40.28
C GLU A 232 3.93 58.74 39.37
N THR A 233 5.17 58.60 38.87
CA THR A 233 5.57 57.44 38.04
C THR A 233 5.77 56.18 38.87
N ARG A 234 6.14 56.32 40.14
CA ARG A 234 6.30 55.20 41.08
C ARG A 234 4.94 54.65 41.55
N ASP A 235 4.00 55.54 41.84
CA ASP A 235 2.66 55.17 42.30
C ASP A 235 1.85 54.45 41.20
N GLN A 236 1.96 54.89 39.94
CA GLN A 236 1.32 54.22 38.80
C GLN A 236 1.85 52.79 38.58
N LEU A 237 3.13 52.57 38.87
CA LEU A 237 3.78 51.25 38.79
C LEU A 237 3.26 50.30 39.86
N GLU A 238 3.10 50.78 41.09
CA GLU A 238 2.56 49.99 42.21
C GLU A 238 1.07 49.64 42.02
N GLU A 239 0.25 50.57 41.49
CA GLU A 239 -1.17 50.31 41.22
C GLU A 239 -1.38 49.24 40.13
N LEU A 240 -0.50 49.17 39.13
CA LEU A 240 -0.56 48.18 38.06
C LEU A 240 -0.10 46.79 38.54
N LEU A 241 0.91 46.71 39.40
CA LEU A 241 1.36 45.46 40.02
C LEU A 241 0.31 44.84 40.96
N ALA A 242 -0.62 45.65 41.48
CA ALA A 242 -1.72 45.19 42.33
C ALA A 242 -2.86 44.47 41.57
N LYS A 243 -2.98 44.60 40.24
CA LYS A 243 -4.11 44.06 39.45
C LYS A 243 -3.87 42.59 39.02
N LYS A 244 -4.32 41.64 39.86
CA LYS A 244 -4.02 40.17 39.85
C LYS A 244 -4.50 39.27 38.68
N LYS A 245 -5.14 39.74 37.59
CA LYS A 245 -5.57 38.86 36.47
C LYS A 245 -5.62 39.58 35.13
N VAL A 246 -4.85 39.18 34.09
CA VAL A 246 -5.26 39.22 32.67
C VAL A 246 -4.38 38.34 31.75
N LYS A 247 -5.01 37.71 30.74
CA LYS A 247 -4.41 37.19 29.50
C LYS A 247 -3.62 38.33 28.79
N GLY A 248 -2.42 38.06 28.27
CA GLY A 248 -1.60 39.08 27.55
C GLY A 248 -0.59 39.86 28.40
N MET A 249 -0.27 39.37 29.62
CA MET A 249 0.60 40.05 30.59
C MET A 249 1.99 40.41 30.02
N ARG A 250 2.65 39.53 29.24
CA ARG A 250 3.96 39.84 28.60
C ARG A 250 3.92 41.10 27.71
N ALA A 251 2.84 41.31 26.95
CA ALA A 251 2.70 42.46 26.06
C ALA A 251 2.46 43.76 26.83
N LYS A 252 1.65 43.71 27.91
CA LYS A 252 1.43 44.85 28.80
C LYS A 252 2.65 45.20 29.63
N THR A 253 3.36 44.22 30.18
CA THR A 253 4.63 44.44 30.90
C THR A 253 5.66 45.05 29.95
N ARG A 254 5.69 44.61 28.68
CA ARG A 254 6.62 45.14 27.68
C ARG A 254 6.29 46.58 27.28
N GLN A 255 5.03 46.90 27.01
CA GLN A 255 4.58 48.29 26.77
C GLN A 255 4.86 49.22 27.95
N MET A 256 4.72 48.73 29.18
CA MET A 256 5.00 49.49 30.40
C MET A 256 6.50 49.82 30.54
N PHE A 257 7.38 48.86 30.25
CA PHE A 257 8.83 49.08 30.25
C PHE A 257 9.30 49.94 29.07
N GLU A 258 8.71 49.79 27.90
CA GLU A 258 8.97 50.64 26.73
C GLU A 258 8.53 52.11 26.99
N HIS A 259 7.41 52.32 27.70
CA HIS A 259 6.96 53.65 28.13
C HIS A 259 7.89 54.28 29.19
N LEU A 260 8.33 53.51 30.19
CA LEU A 260 9.32 53.95 31.19
C LEU A 260 10.67 54.31 30.57
N LEU A 261 11.15 53.51 29.61
CA LEU A 261 12.41 53.79 28.89
C LEU A 261 12.27 55.01 27.97
N SER A 262 11.08 55.23 27.40
CA SER A 262 10.73 56.45 26.65
C SER A 262 10.71 57.70 27.54
N CYS A 263 10.20 57.62 28.77
CA CYS A 263 10.19 58.75 29.71
C CYS A 263 11.58 59.07 30.28
N LEU A 264 12.48 58.08 30.32
CA LEU A 264 13.86 58.21 30.83
C LEU A 264 14.89 58.53 29.73
N GLY A 265 14.47 58.63 28.46
CA GLY A 265 15.28 59.16 27.36
C GLY A 265 16.35 58.23 26.77
N GLU A 266 16.16 56.90 26.80
CA GLU A 266 17.11 55.94 26.20
C GLU A 266 16.54 55.18 24.98
N ALA A 267 17.44 54.67 24.13
CA ALA A 267 17.11 53.93 22.91
C ALA A 267 16.61 52.50 23.20
N THR A 268 15.57 52.08 22.47
CA THR A 268 14.72 50.91 22.70
C THR A 268 15.37 49.53 22.52
N ASP A 269 16.59 49.45 22.01
CA ASP A 269 17.18 48.16 21.56
C ASP A 269 17.72 47.29 22.71
N SER A 270 18.01 47.89 23.88
CA SER A 270 18.46 47.17 25.09
C SER A 270 17.31 46.58 25.92
N ALA A 271 16.06 46.95 25.61
CA ALA A 271 14.88 46.73 26.45
C ALA A 271 14.46 45.26 26.53
N GLY A 272 14.67 44.48 25.46
CA GLY A 272 14.15 43.12 25.34
C GLY A 272 14.77 42.14 26.35
N LYS A 273 16.09 42.21 26.55
CA LYS A 273 16.81 41.31 27.46
C LYS A 273 16.54 41.65 28.93
N PHE A 274 16.41 42.95 29.21
CA PHE A 274 16.13 43.48 30.53
C PHE A 274 14.69 43.22 31.00
N HIS A 275 13.72 43.37 30.08
CA HIS A 275 12.32 43.03 30.30
C HIS A 275 12.13 41.57 30.69
N GLN A 276 12.89 40.67 30.04
CA GLN A 276 12.81 39.24 30.29
C GLN A 276 13.38 38.87 31.66
N ASP A 277 14.50 39.47 32.06
CA ASP A 277 15.11 39.24 33.38
C ASP A 277 14.20 39.71 34.55
N ILE A 278 13.49 40.83 34.41
CA ILE A 278 12.55 41.31 35.45
C ILE A 278 11.27 40.47 35.49
N PHE A 279 10.75 40.08 34.33
CA PHE A 279 9.59 39.18 34.24
C PHE A 279 9.87 37.84 34.93
N ASP A 280 11.08 37.31 34.77
CA ASP A 280 11.52 36.07 35.40
C ASP A 280 11.67 36.20 36.93
N GLN A 281 12.03 37.38 37.44
CA GLN A 281 12.04 37.68 38.89
C GLN A 281 10.64 37.83 39.50
N LEU A 282 9.70 38.42 38.77
CA LEU A 282 8.31 38.59 39.21
C LEU A 282 7.52 37.27 39.18
N PHE A 283 7.91 36.33 38.31
CA PHE A 283 7.23 35.05 38.11
C PHE A 283 8.21 33.86 38.13
N PRO A 284 8.82 33.55 39.29
CA PRO A 284 9.90 32.56 39.39
C PRO A 284 9.46 31.11 39.10
N GLN A 285 8.15 30.80 39.15
CA GLN A 285 7.64 29.45 38.84
C GLN A 285 7.67 29.10 37.33
N ARG A 286 8.01 30.03 36.45
CA ARG A 286 8.14 29.78 34.99
C ARG A 286 9.54 30.04 34.42
N ALA A 287 10.48 30.53 35.23
CA ALA A 287 11.82 30.95 34.81
C ALA A 287 12.93 29.90 35.01
N ARG A 288 12.58 28.61 35.11
CA ARG A 288 13.56 27.52 35.29
C ARG A 288 14.10 26.90 33.99
N ALA A 289 13.99 27.59 32.86
CA ALA A 289 14.42 27.06 31.55
C ALA A 289 15.70 27.70 30.97
N THR A 290 16.26 28.76 31.53
CA THR A 290 17.44 29.42 30.92
C THR A 290 18.28 30.18 31.95
N ARG A 291 19.15 29.48 32.67
CA ARG A 291 20.48 29.93 33.17
C ARG A 291 21.04 28.87 34.13
N ALA A 292 22.15 28.27 33.74
CA ALA A 292 22.87 27.25 34.50
C ALA A 292 23.60 27.82 35.73
N THR A 293 24.06 26.90 36.59
CA THR A 293 25.10 27.02 37.65
C THR A 293 24.62 27.32 39.07
N GLY A 294 24.63 26.27 39.91
CA GLY A 294 24.32 26.34 41.34
C GLY A 294 24.04 24.97 41.92
N VAL A 295 25.10 24.29 42.38
CA VAL A 295 25.12 22.93 42.95
C VAL A 295 23.99 22.68 43.95
N ALA A 296 23.19 21.63 43.71
CA ALA A 296 22.56 20.83 44.76
C ALA A 296 22.81 19.36 44.40
N LYS A 297 23.59 18.68 45.25
CA LYS A 297 23.93 17.26 45.12
C LYS A 297 22.67 16.45 45.45
N ASP A 298 22.22 15.62 44.51
CA ASP A 298 21.43 14.44 44.84
C ASP A 298 22.11 13.20 44.27
N GLU A 299 22.36 12.24 45.16
CA GLU A 299 23.31 11.13 45.03
C GLU A 299 22.62 9.87 44.48
N SER A 300 22.28 9.85 43.18
CA SER A 300 21.76 8.62 42.55
C SER A 300 22.33 8.24 41.18
N PHE A 301 23.37 8.94 40.70
CA PHE A 301 24.10 8.54 39.49
C PHE A 301 25.59 8.31 39.78
N PRO A 302 26.22 7.24 39.22
CA PRO A 302 27.65 7.02 39.36
C PRO A 302 28.40 8.20 38.78
N LYS A 303 29.15 8.90 39.63
CA LYS A 303 30.12 9.90 39.21
C LYS A 303 31.30 9.14 38.61
N GLU A 304 31.70 9.56 37.41
CA GLU A 304 32.75 8.98 36.56
C GLU A 304 32.26 7.86 35.62
N VAL A 305 31.70 8.28 34.48
CA VAL A 305 31.67 7.45 33.28
C VAL A 305 32.55 8.12 32.23
N THR A 306 33.81 7.72 32.20
CA THR A 306 34.78 7.98 31.12
C THR A 306 34.52 7.04 29.94
N GLU A 307 33.29 6.95 29.44
CA GLU A 307 32.95 6.04 28.33
C GLU A 307 32.68 6.82 27.04
N ASN A 308 33.19 6.27 25.94
CA ASN A 308 32.94 6.78 24.59
C ASN A 308 31.42 6.85 24.36
N GLY A 309 30.92 7.90 23.68
CA GLY A 309 29.48 8.05 23.37
C GLY A 309 28.83 6.81 22.70
N LYS A 310 29.64 5.95 22.09
CA LYS A 310 29.25 4.65 21.53
C LYS A 310 28.88 3.59 22.57
N GLU A 311 29.60 3.52 23.69
CA GLU A 311 29.35 2.56 24.80
C GLU A 311 28.14 2.99 25.64
N LEU A 312 27.99 4.31 25.88
CA LEU A 312 26.82 4.88 26.54
C LEU A 312 25.52 4.65 25.76
N TRP A 313 25.59 4.67 24.43
CA TRP A 313 24.44 4.35 23.60
C TRP A 313 24.07 2.86 23.61
N GLN A 314 25.04 1.96 23.78
CA GLN A 314 24.74 0.53 23.96
C GLN A 314 24.02 0.25 25.28
N LYS A 315 24.33 1.02 26.33
CA LYS A 315 23.64 1.00 27.63
C LYS A 315 22.34 1.83 27.64
N PHE A 316 21.97 2.45 26.53
CA PHE A 316 20.78 3.30 26.43
C PHE A 316 19.45 2.58 26.77
N PRO A 317 19.22 1.31 26.40
CA PRO A 317 18.02 0.58 26.81
C PRO A 317 17.93 0.38 28.34
N GLU A 318 19.06 0.13 29.00
CA GLU A 318 19.11 -0.01 30.46
C GLU A 318 18.81 1.33 31.15
N LEU A 319 19.31 2.43 30.59
CA LEU A 319 19.00 3.79 31.04
C LEU A 319 17.51 4.10 30.87
N LEU A 320 16.91 3.78 29.72
CA LEU A 320 15.48 3.98 29.49
C LEU A 320 14.64 3.11 30.44
N ALA A 321 15.01 1.86 30.71
CA ALA A 321 14.28 0.99 31.63
C ALA A 321 14.13 1.61 33.03
N THR A 322 15.10 2.40 33.48
CA THR A 322 15.00 3.10 34.78
C THR A 322 13.89 4.17 34.83
N LEU A 323 13.50 4.72 33.68
CA LEU A 323 12.46 5.76 33.56
C LEU A 323 11.04 5.19 33.61
N TRP A 324 10.86 3.89 33.32
CA TRP A 324 9.56 3.22 33.25
C TRP A 324 9.29 2.24 34.40
N LYS A 325 10.01 2.34 35.54
CA LYS A 325 9.80 1.48 36.72
C LYS A 325 8.36 1.43 37.25
N SER A 326 7.52 2.41 36.95
CA SER A 326 6.12 2.47 37.37
C SER A 326 5.12 1.99 36.29
N ASP A 327 5.56 1.73 35.07
CA ASP A 327 4.70 1.34 33.94
C ASP A 327 5.43 0.30 33.06
N GLU A 328 5.65 -0.89 33.64
CA GLU A 328 6.36 -2.01 33.01
C GLU A 328 5.70 -2.48 31.69
N ARG A 329 4.37 -2.35 31.60
CA ARG A 329 3.60 -2.74 30.41
C ARG A 329 3.87 -1.81 29.23
N GLU A 330 3.95 -0.50 29.47
CA GLU A 330 4.32 0.45 28.41
C GLU A 330 5.77 0.21 27.93
N TRP A 331 6.68 -0.11 28.85
CA TRP A 331 8.07 -0.40 28.50
C TRP A 331 8.21 -1.67 27.66
N ASP A 332 7.55 -2.77 28.02
CA ASP A 332 7.59 -4.01 27.23
C ASP A 332 7.03 -3.81 25.82
N VAL A 333 5.90 -3.11 25.69
CA VAL A 333 5.32 -2.77 24.37
C VAL A 333 6.32 -1.98 23.53
N LEU A 334 7.01 -0.99 24.12
CA LEU A 334 8.05 -0.23 23.40
C LEU A 334 9.25 -1.08 23.02
N GLN A 335 9.72 -1.97 23.90
CA GLN A 335 10.84 -2.85 23.61
C GLN A 335 10.54 -3.77 22.42
N ARG A 336 9.35 -4.37 22.38
CA ARG A 336 8.92 -5.28 21.30
C ARG A 336 8.57 -4.56 20.00
N ARG A 337 8.04 -3.33 20.06
CA ARG A 337 7.76 -2.52 18.85
C ARG A 337 9.01 -1.93 18.22
N ILE A 338 9.91 -1.40 19.04
CA ILE A 338 11.09 -0.65 18.60
C ILE A 338 12.32 -1.58 18.50
N GLY A 339 12.26 -2.80 19.04
CA GLY A 339 13.41 -3.70 19.06
C GLY A 339 14.55 -3.21 19.97
N LEU A 340 14.21 -2.46 21.02
CA LEU A 340 15.19 -1.97 22.00
C LEU A 340 15.67 -3.11 22.88
N GLY A 341 16.97 -3.16 23.17
CA GLY A 341 17.56 -4.18 24.05
C GLY A 341 17.70 -5.58 23.42
N GLY A 342 17.59 -5.70 22.09
CA GLY A 342 17.80 -6.97 21.36
C GLY A 342 16.53 -7.82 21.18
N HIS A 343 15.36 -7.27 21.50
CA HIS A 343 14.08 -7.90 21.16
C HIS A 343 13.80 -7.82 19.65
N PRO A 344 13.22 -8.86 19.03
CA PRO A 344 12.75 -8.78 17.65
C PRO A 344 11.59 -7.77 17.54
N THR A 345 11.47 -7.10 16.39
CA THR A 345 10.35 -6.19 16.12
C THR A 345 9.07 -7.01 15.88
N GLU A 346 8.01 -6.71 16.63
CA GLU A 346 6.70 -7.37 16.53
C GLU A 346 5.62 -6.39 16.03
N THR A 347 4.57 -6.91 15.36
CA THR A 347 3.49 -6.05 14.87
C THR A 347 2.58 -5.56 16.00
N LEU A 348 1.82 -4.48 15.75
CA LEU A 348 0.80 -4.01 16.71
C LEU A 348 -0.22 -5.12 17.06
N GLN A 349 -0.51 -6.00 16.09
CA GLN A 349 -1.47 -7.07 16.27
C GLN A 349 -0.88 -8.21 17.12
N ASP A 350 0.36 -8.63 16.86
CA ASP A 350 1.02 -9.69 17.64
C ASP A 350 1.13 -9.31 19.12
N ILE A 351 1.44 -8.04 19.40
CA ILE A 351 1.50 -7.52 20.76
C ILE A 351 0.11 -7.40 21.37
N ALA A 352 -0.88 -6.95 20.59
CA ALA A 352 -2.27 -6.85 21.05
C ALA A 352 -2.83 -8.21 21.48
N ASP A 353 -2.57 -9.25 20.68
CA ASP A 353 -2.96 -10.63 20.95
C ASP A 353 -2.24 -11.17 22.20
N SER A 354 -0.95 -10.87 22.37
CA SER A 354 -0.18 -11.29 23.56
C SER A 354 -0.69 -10.67 24.87
N TYR A 355 -1.31 -9.50 24.78
CA TYR A 355 -1.78 -8.71 25.91
C TYR A 355 -3.31 -8.73 26.10
N ASP A 356 -4.03 -9.46 25.24
CA ASP A 356 -5.50 -9.48 25.15
C ASP A 356 -6.11 -8.06 25.15
N VAL A 357 -5.56 -7.19 24.30
CA VAL A 357 -6.01 -5.80 24.13
C VAL A 357 -6.26 -5.47 22.67
N SER A 358 -6.89 -4.34 22.39
CA SER A 358 -7.05 -3.88 21.01
C SER A 358 -5.71 -3.43 20.41
N ARG A 359 -5.57 -3.63 19.09
CA ARG A 359 -4.47 -3.08 18.28
C ARG A 359 -4.27 -1.58 18.53
N GLU A 360 -5.36 -0.84 18.66
CA GLU A 360 -5.35 0.60 18.94
C GLU A 360 -4.79 0.92 20.33
N ARG A 361 -5.05 0.07 21.34
CA ARG A 361 -4.46 0.24 22.67
C ARG A 361 -2.95 0.10 22.65
N VAL A 362 -2.41 -0.84 21.87
CA VAL A 362 -0.97 -1.00 21.69
C VAL A 362 -0.38 0.22 20.99
N ARG A 363 -1.05 0.75 19.95
CA ARG A 363 -0.64 1.97 19.26
C ARG A 363 -0.57 3.17 20.21
N GLN A 364 -1.57 3.35 21.07
CA GLN A 364 -1.58 4.40 22.09
C GLN A 364 -0.41 4.30 23.07
N LEU A 365 -0.09 3.09 23.54
CA LEU A 365 1.06 2.84 24.41
C LEU A 365 2.39 3.17 23.70
N GLU A 366 2.52 2.78 22.43
CA GLU A 366 3.67 3.10 21.57
C GLU A 366 3.85 4.63 21.43
N SER A 367 2.81 5.36 21.02
CA SER A 367 2.87 6.82 20.84
C SER A 367 3.19 7.55 22.15
N ARG A 368 2.62 7.08 23.27
CA ARG A 368 2.91 7.65 24.61
C ARG A 368 4.38 7.44 25.00
N GLY A 369 4.90 6.25 24.75
CA GLY A 369 6.28 5.90 25.01
C GLY A 369 7.28 6.70 24.18
N LYS A 370 7.07 6.79 22.86
CA LYS A 370 7.87 7.61 21.95
C LYS A 370 7.96 9.07 22.43
N ARG A 371 6.83 9.64 22.87
CA ARG A 371 6.78 11.03 23.40
C ARG A 371 7.63 11.22 24.66
N LYS A 372 7.66 10.24 25.56
CA LYS A 372 8.51 10.27 26.78
C LYS A 372 9.99 10.15 26.42
N ILE A 373 10.35 9.20 25.54
CA ILE A 373 11.74 9.05 25.04
C ILE A 373 12.19 10.36 24.38
N ARG A 374 11.33 10.99 23.58
CA ARG A 374 11.59 12.28 22.94
C ARG A 374 11.88 13.40 23.94
N SER A 375 11.09 13.53 25.00
CA SER A 375 11.35 14.54 26.03
C SER A 375 12.71 14.29 26.69
N PHE A 376 13.02 13.03 26.99
CA PHE A 376 14.28 12.67 27.62
C PHE A 376 15.50 12.96 26.72
N LEU A 377 15.44 12.57 25.44
CA LEU A 377 16.54 12.76 24.48
C LEU A 377 16.78 14.25 24.16
N LEU A 378 15.72 15.04 23.94
CA LEU A 378 15.83 16.42 23.45
C LEU A 378 15.90 17.48 24.54
N ARG A 379 15.10 17.31 25.59
CA ARG A 379 15.06 18.28 26.69
C ARG A 379 16.08 17.96 27.76
N GLY A 380 16.72 16.79 27.67
CA GLY A 380 17.67 16.30 28.64
C GLY A 380 17.03 15.96 29.98
N GLU A 381 15.69 15.90 30.06
CA GLU A 381 14.97 15.61 31.30
C GLU A 381 13.63 14.89 31.04
N LEU A 382 13.30 13.94 31.91
CA LEU A 382 11.98 13.30 32.00
C LEU A 382 11.69 12.97 33.46
N ASN A 383 10.54 13.43 33.99
CA ASN A 383 10.12 13.17 35.37
C ASN A 383 11.19 13.52 36.43
N GLY A 384 12.00 14.57 36.20
CA GLY A 384 13.07 14.99 37.10
C GLY A 384 14.38 14.20 36.98
N VAL A 385 14.45 13.21 36.08
CA VAL A 385 15.68 12.47 35.73
C VAL A 385 16.33 13.14 34.53
N ASN A 386 17.60 13.55 34.67
CA ASN A 386 18.36 14.17 33.59
C ASN A 386 19.01 13.11 32.69
N ALA A 387 18.96 13.32 31.38
CA ALA A 387 19.73 12.55 30.42
C ALA A 387 21.21 12.93 30.52
N HIS A 388 22.08 11.95 30.32
CA HIS A 388 23.50 12.20 30.28
C HIS A 388 23.85 13.03 29.03
N HIS A 389 24.68 14.07 29.16
CA HIS A 389 25.05 14.98 28.07
C HIS A 389 25.51 14.25 26.80
N ALA A 390 26.29 13.18 26.95
CA ALA A 390 26.77 12.38 25.81
C ALA A 390 25.63 11.67 25.02
N VAL A 391 24.52 11.33 25.66
CA VAL A 391 23.34 10.72 25.01
C VAL A 391 22.59 11.77 24.21
N THR A 392 22.43 12.98 24.76
CA THR A 392 21.85 14.14 24.04
C THR A 392 22.72 14.50 22.83
N GLU A 393 24.03 14.62 23.01
CA GLU A 393 24.96 14.94 21.92
C GLU A 393 24.95 13.87 20.80
N LEU A 394 24.87 12.58 21.16
CA LEU A 394 24.75 11.53 20.15
C LEU A 394 23.42 11.61 19.40
N SER A 395 22.32 11.89 20.09
CA SER A 395 21.00 12.04 19.47
C SER A 395 20.96 13.19 18.45
N GLU A 396 21.63 14.31 18.74
CA GLU A 396 21.77 15.43 17.80
C GLU A 396 22.60 15.05 16.57
N LYS A 397 23.70 14.30 16.75
CA LYS A 397 24.51 13.80 15.64
C LYS A 397 23.76 12.80 14.76
N VAL A 398 22.92 11.96 15.35
CA VAL A 398 22.03 11.03 14.62
C VAL A 398 21.04 11.81 13.78
N LEU A 399 20.36 12.81 14.36
CA LEU A 399 19.43 13.65 13.61
C LEU A 399 20.12 14.35 12.45
N ALA A 400 21.27 14.97 12.69
CA ALA A 400 22.02 15.66 11.65
C ALA A 400 22.42 14.69 10.52
N ALA A 401 22.81 13.46 10.85
CA ALA A 401 23.13 12.44 9.85
C ALA A 401 21.91 12.01 9.03
N ILE A 402 20.73 11.87 9.64
CA ILE A 402 19.46 11.57 8.95
C ILE A 402 19.08 12.73 8.01
N GLN A 403 19.18 13.97 8.49
CA GLN A 403 18.89 15.18 7.71
C GLN A 403 19.85 15.36 6.52
N GLU A 404 21.12 14.98 6.66
CA GLU A 404 22.08 15.03 5.55
C GLU A 404 21.87 13.92 4.52
N ALA A 405 21.39 12.74 4.96
CA ALA A 405 21.07 11.63 4.06
C ALA A 405 19.84 11.89 3.17
N LEU A 406 19.00 12.88 3.53
CA LEU A 406 17.81 13.30 2.80
C LEU A 406 18.15 14.11 1.54
N VAL A 407 18.83 13.48 0.57
CA VAL A 407 19.12 14.11 -0.75
C VAL A 407 17.85 14.20 -1.59
N GLU A 408 17.06 13.13 -1.60
CA GLU A 408 15.83 13.01 -2.37
C GLU A 408 14.57 13.03 -1.49
N TYR A 409 13.39 13.18 -2.11
CA TYR A 409 12.12 13.16 -1.38
C TYR A 409 11.79 11.77 -0.79
N VAL A 410 12.10 10.70 -1.51
CA VAL A 410 11.94 9.31 -1.07
C VAL A 410 13.25 8.55 -1.26
N SER A 411 13.69 7.83 -0.23
CA SER A 411 14.90 7.01 -0.27
C SER A 411 14.70 5.68 0.46
N PRO A 412 15.33 4.58 0.03
CA PRO A 412 15.34 3.33 0.77
C PRO A 412 15.98 3.50 2.15
N LEU A 413 15.48 2.77 3.14
CA LEU A 413 16.03 2.77 4.49
C LEU A 413 17.52 2.37 4.51
N SER A 414 17.94 1.50 3.58
CA SER A 414 19.33 1.02 3.47
C SER A 414 20.35 2.16 3.34
N ILE A 415 20.03 3.21 2.56
CA ILE A 415 20.91 4.39 2.41
C ILE A 415 21.18 5.03 3.77
N TYR A 416 20.16 5.15 4.60
CA TYR A 416 20.30 5.74 5.92
C TYR A 416 21.11 4.83 6.85
N THR A 417 20.88 3.52 6.80
CA THR A 417 21.67 2.57 7.60
C THR A 417 23.16 2.64 7.27
N GLU A 418 23.51 2.82 5.99
CA GLU A 418 24.89 2.99 5.55
C GLU A 418 25.50 4.30 6.06
N VAL A 419 24.78 5.42 5.94
CA VAL A 419 25.23 6.72 6.44
C VAL A 419 25.49 6.68 7.94
N LEU A 420 24.54 6.10 8.70
CA LEU A 420 24.64 5.96 10.14
C LEU A 420 25.79 5.03 10.56
N LYS A 421 25.96 3.90 9.87
CA LYS A 421 27.09 2.98 10.08
C LYS A 421 28.43 3.66 9.82
N LYS A 422 28.55 4.42 8.73
CA LYS A 422 29.77 5.12 8.33
C LYS A 422 30.15 6.25 9.27
N LYS A 423 29.18 7.08 9.68
CA LYS A 423 29.44 8.29 10.48
C LYS A 423 29.52 8.03 11.98
N LEU A 424 28.71 7.10 12.49
CA LEU A 424 28.55 6.86 13.92
C LEU A 424 29.11 5.51 14.36
N GLY A 425 29.55 4.67 13.41
CA GLY A 425 30.07 3.33 13.70
C GLY A 425 29.00 2.40 14.28
N TRP A 426 27.73 2.67 14.01
CA TRP A 426 26.59 1.92 14.53
C TRP A 426 26.49 0.55 13.87
N ASN A 427 26.49 -0.51 14.67
CA ASN A 427 26.40 -1.90 14.21
C ASN A 427 25.29 -2.71 14.90
N VAL A 428 24.58 -2.13 15.88
CA VAL A 428 23.68 -2.87 16.76
C VAL A 428 22.45 -2.02 17.03
N TYR A 429 21.38 -2.26 16.25
CA TYR A 429 19.94 -2.11 16.50
C TYR A 429 19.23 -2.49 15.19
N SER A 430 17.98 -2.94 15.23
CA SER A 430 17.18 -3.00 14.00
C SER A 430 17.04 -1.57 13.47
N SER A 431 17.32 -1.37 12.18
CA SER A 431 17.21 -0.06 11.52
C SER A 431 15.81 0.54 11.70
N GLN A 432 14.79 -0.31 11.66
CA GLN A 432 13.38 0.00 11.95
C GLN A 432 13.18 0.67 13.31
N GLY A 433 13.81 0.15 14.36
CA GLY A 433 13.66 0.67 15.72
C GLY A 433 14.19 2.08 15.88
N LEU A 434 15.34 2.32 15.27
CA LEU A 434 15.96 3.62 15.32
C LEU A 434 15.15 4.67 14.57
N PHE A 435 14.74 4.37 13.33
CA PHE A 435 13.90 5.28 12.57
C PHE A 435 12.57 5.52 13.28
N GLY A 436 11.94 4.49 13.85
CA GLY A 436 10.74 4.63 14.66
C GLY A 436 10.84 5.60 15.85
N LEU A 437 12.05 5.85 16.38
CA LEU A 437 12.31 6.81 17.45
C LEU A 437 12.54 8.24 16.94
N PHE A 438 13.13 8.37 15.75
CA PHE A 438 13.56 9.64 15.17
C PHE A 438 12.63 10.14 14.04
N GLU A 439 11.69 9.33 13.55
CA GLU A 439 10.73 9.63 12.46
C GLU A 439 10.02 10.97 12.68
N GLU A 440 9.26 11.08 13.78
CA GLU A 440 8.53 12.31 14.14
C GLU A 440 9.45 13.52 14.35
N TRP A 441 10.73 13.33 14.69
CA TRP A 441 11.67 14.43 14.96
C TRP A 441 12.42 14.89 13.72
N ALA A 442 12.84 13.95 12.87
CA ALA A 442 13.45 14.25 11.58
C ALA A 442 12.43 14.75 10.55
N GLY A 443 11.13 14.70 10.88
CA GLY A 443 10.04 15.09 9.97
C GLY A 443 9.79 14.05 8.89
N VAL A 444 10.39 12.86 9.02
CA VAL A 444 10.37 11.81 8.01
C VAL A 444 9.35 10.73 8.33
N SER A 445 8.62 10.29 7.32
CA SER A 445 7.76 9.11 7.44
C SER A 445 8.46 7.87 6.93
N HIS A 446 8.27 6.76 7.64
CA HIS A 446 8.69 5.45 7.19
C HIS A 446 7.48 4.67 6.68
N ASP A 447 7.62 3.99 5.55
CA ASP A 447 6.63 3.05 5.02
C ASP A 447 7.33 1.72 4.71
N SER A 448 6.85 0.64 5.32
CA SER A 448 7.33 -0.73 5.07
C SER A 448 6.40 -1.52 4.16
N SER A 449 5.55 -0.83 3.41
CA SER A 449 4.68 -1.49 2.45
C SER A 449 5.47 -1.94 1.21
N LEU A 450 4.94 -2.91 0.46
CA LEU A 450 5.54 -3.40 -0.80
C LEU A 450 6.91 -4.10 -0.62
N GLU A 451 7.12 -4.78 0.51
CA GLU A 451 8.32 -5.63 0.76
C GLU A 451 9.66 -4.86 0.84
N CYS A 452 9.61 -3.52 0.76
CA CYS A 452 10.75 -2.63 0.92
C CYS A 452 10.44 -1.54 1.95
N GLU A 453 11.48 -0.98 2.56
CA GLU A 453 11.37 0.08 3.56
C GLU A 453 11.82 1.41 2.98
N TYR A 454 10.90 2.36 2.93
CA TYR A 454 11.12 3.69 2.38
C TYR A 454 11.02 4.76 3.46
N VAL A 455 11.85 5.79 3.32
CA VAL A 455 11.83 6.98 4.16
C VAL A 455 11.49 8.19 3.29
N PHE A 456 10.42 8.88 3.65
CA PHE A 456 9.90 10.09 3.00
C PHE A 456 10.34 11.32 3.77
N ARG A 457 10.70 12.40 3.08
CA ARG A 457 11.14 13.67 3.69
C ARG A 457 10.07 14.34 4.55
N GLU A 458 8.79 14.08 4.29
CA GLU A 458 7.65 14.72 4.95
C GLU A 458 6.61 13.68 5.40
N HIS A 459 5.88 14.01 6.47
CA HIS A 459 4.72 13.24 6.93
C HIS A 459 3.47 13.56 6.12
N ASP A 460 3.39 13.00 4.91
CA ASP A 460 2.22 13.12 4.04
C ASP A 460 1.74 11.74 3.57
N HIS A 461 0.71 11.22 4.26
CA HIS A 461 0.09 9.93 3.92
C HIS A 461 -0.53 9.92 2.51
N SER A 462 -0.91 11.08 1.95
CA SER A 462 -1.41 11.15 0.58
C SER A 462 -0.30 10.84 -0.44
N GLN A 463 0.92 11.33 -0.17
CA GLN A 463 2.10 11.05 -0.99
C GLN A 463 2.53 9.59 -0.89
N ILE A 464 2.50 9.01 0.30
CA ILE A 464 2.81 7.57 0.49
C ILE A 464 1.82 6.72 -0.32
N ARG A 465 0.51 7.03 -0.25
CA ARG A 465 -0.50 6.32 -1.06
C ARG A 465 -0.29 6.51 -2.56
N ALA A 466 0.02 7.72 -3.01
CA ALA A 466 0.28 8.00 -4.42
C ALA A 466 1.53 7.25 -4.92
N PHE A 467 2.61 7.24 -4.13
CA PHE A 467 3.86 6.53 -4.44
C PHE A 467 3.64 5.02 -4.51
N ASN A 468 2.95 4.44 -3.53
CA ASN A 468 2.63 3.01 -3.52
C ASN A 468 1.71 2.62 -4.68
N GLY A 469 0.77 3.50 -5.04
CA GLY A 469 -0.04 3.35 -6.25
C GLY A 469 0.79 3.35 -7.53
N ALA A 470 1.74 4.27 -7.64
CA ALA A 470 2.64 4.38 -8.79
C ALA A 470 3.57 3.15 -8.90
N ILE A 471 4.16 2.68 -7.80
CA ILE A 471 4.98 1.46 -7.81
C ILE A 471 4.16 0.26 -8.28
N LYS A 472 2.96 0.07 -7.73
CA LYS A 472 2.07 -1.02 -8.16
C LYS A 472 1.73 -0.92 -9.64
N ALA A 473 1.48 0.29 -10.14
CA ALA A 473 1.22 0.53 -11.56
C ALA A 473 2.44 0.17 -12.42
N VAL A 474 3.66 0.54 -12.00
CA VAL A 474 4.92 0.15 -12.66
C VAL A 474 5.05 -1.37 -12.72
N GLN A 475 4.90 -2.04 -11.57
CA GLN A 475 5.02 -3.50 -11.48
C GLN A 475 3.96 -4.20 -12.34
N GLN A 476 2.72 -3.73 -12.30
CA GLN A 476 1.64 -4.27 -13.14
C GLN A 476 1.93 -4.06 -14.62
N HIS A 477 2.35 -2.86 -15.03
CA HIS A 477 2.69 -2.59 -16.43
C HIS A 477 3.85 -3.46 -16.91
N LEU A 478 4.95 -3.51 -16.14
CA LEU A 478 6.10 -4.37 -16.45
C LEU A 478 5.76 -5.86 -16.47
N SER A 479 4.79 -6.32 -15.67
CA SER A 479 4.34 -7.71 -15.69
C SER A 479 3.68 -8.12 -17.02
N THR A 480 3.13 -7.14 -17.75
CA THR A 480 2.54 -7.34 -19.08
C THR A 480 3.58 -7.32 -20.21
N LEU A 481 4.76 -6.77 -19.96
CA LEU A 481 5.82 -6.57 -20.94
C LEU A 481 6.97 -7.55 -20.72
N PRO A 482 6.99 -8.71 -21.42
CA PRO A 482 7.97 -9.76 -21.19
C PRO A 482 9.43 -9.34 -21.40
N CYS A 483 9.68 -8.42 -22.34
CA CYS A 483 11.02 -7.91 -22.63
C CYS A 483 11.39 -6.65 -21.84
N GLY A 484 10.48 -6.13 -21.00
CA GLY A 484 10.64 -4.86 -20.31
C GLY A 484 10.31 -3.64 -21.18
N ALA A 485 10.49 -2.46 -20.60
CA ALA A 485 10.21 -1.16 -21.22
C ALA A 485 11.36 -0.17 -20.96
N ARG A 486 11.49 0.84 -21.81
CA ARG A 486 12.41 1.96 -21.55
C ARG A 486 11.84 2.92 -20.52
N LEU A 487 12.71 3.67 -19.85
CA LEU A 487 12.29 4.65 -18.85
C LEU A 487 11.27 5.66 -19.41
N ALA A 488 11.48 6.13 -20.64
CA ALA A 488 10.57 7.08 -21.29
C ALA A 488 9.14 6.53 -21.49
N GLU A 489 9.02 5.25 -21.85
CA GLU A 489 7.73 4.57 -22.03
C GLU A 489 7.03 4.38 -20.67
N LEU A 490 7.80 4.03 -19.63
CA LEU A 490 7.28 3.91 -18.28
C LEU A 490 6.79 5.25 -17.75
N VAL A 491 7.51 6.33 -17.99
CA VAL A 491 7.09 7.68 -17.59
C VAL A 491 5.75 8.06 -18.23
N GLU A 492 5.56 7.77 -19.51
CA GLU A 492 4.29 8.06 -20.21
C GLU A 492 3.10 7.32 -19.58
N SER A 493 3.27 6.03 -19.26
CA SER A 493 2.25 5.21 -18.59
C SER A 493 1.87 5.67 -17.17
N LEU A 494 2.71 6.50 -16.54
CA LEU A 494 2.54 6.97 -15.16
C LEU A 494 2.10 8.44 -15.08
N SER A 495 1.79 9.06 -16.23
CA SER A 495 1.37 10.47 -16.34
C SER A 495 0.16 10.83 -15.47
N GLU A 496 -0.73 9.88 -15.15
CA GLU A 496 -1.86 10.11 -14.24
C GLU A 496 -1.42 10.33 -12.77
N PHE A 497 -0.32 9.72 -12.36
CA PHE A 497 0.22 9.82 -10.99
C PHE A 497 1.15 11.01 -10.82
N GLU A 498 1.79 11.48 -11.89
CA GLU A 498 2.70 12.63 -11.89
C GLU A 498 2.15 13.88 -11.16
N PRO A 499 0.91 14.36 -11.38
CA PRO A 499 0.40 15.55 -10.69
C PRO A 499 0.17 15.33 -9.18
N LYS A 500 0.15 14.08 -8.72
CA LYS A 500 -0.08 13.71 -7.32
C LYS A 500 1.22 13.41 -6.59
N LEU A 501 2.34 13.19 -7.30
CA LEU A 501 3.62 12.79 -6.74
C LEU A 501 4.54 14.01 -6.56
N ARG A 502 5.21 14.08 -5.41
CA ARG A 502 6.30 15.05 -5.17
C ARG A 502 7.68 14.56 -5.63
N CYS A 503 7.86 13.25 -5.79
CA CYS A 503 9.07 12.68 -6.37
C CYS A 503 8.94 12.49 -7.88
N SER A 504 10.06 12.39 -8.59
CA SER A 504 10.04 12.11 -10.02
C SER A 504 9.49 10.71 -10.29
N VAL A 505 8.86 10.54 -11.44
CA VAL A 505 8.37 9.24 -11.91
C VAL A 505 9.53 8.27 -12.13
N GLU A 506 10.68 8.76 -12.59
CA GLU A 506 11.91 7.99 -12.73
C GLU A 506 12.35 7.36 -11.42
N GLN A 507 12.24 8.12 -10.33
CA GLN A 507 12.58 7.64 -9.01
C GLN A 507 11.61 6.56 -8.53
N CYS A 508 10.33 6.64 -8.88
CA CYS A 508 9.37 5.56 -8.60
C CYS A 508 9.76 4.26 -9.31
N VAL A 509 10.22 4.34 -10.57
CA VAL A 509 10.68 3.16 -11.33
C VAL A 509 11.96 2.56 -10.73
N ILE A 510 12.92 3.41 -10.35
CA ILE A 510 14.19 2.96 -9.75
C ILE A 510 13.97 2.33 -8.37
N LEU A 511 13.04 2.88 -7.59
CA LEU A 511 12.74 2.43 -6.24
C LEU A 511 11.75 1.27 -6.20
N ALA A 512 11.08 0.95 -7.31
CA ALA A 512 10.10 -0.13 -7.36
C ALA A 512 10.73 -1.47 -6.97
N PRO A 513 10.15 -2.20 -6.00
CA PRO A 513 10.66 -3.48 -5.56
C PRO A 513 10.72 -4.46 -6.72
N GLU A 514 11.78 -5.28 -6.71
CA GLU A 514 12.02 -6.37 -7.65
C GLU A 514 12.18 -5.97 -9.13
N VAL A 515 12.08 -4.68 -9.48
CA VAL A 515 12.29 -4.25 -10.87
C VAL A 515 13.76 -4.44 -11.26
N VAL A 516 13.98 -5.19 -12.34
CA VAL A 516 15.31 -5.52 -12.84
C VAL A 516 15.71 -4.56 -13.96
N ARG A 517 16.84 -3.88 -13.79
CA ARG A 517 17.46 -3.09 -14.86
C ARG A 517 18.30 -3.98 -15.77
N ASN A 518 17.91 -4.06 -17.04
CA ASN A 518 18.59 -4.85 -18.07
C ASN A 518 19.85 -4.13 -18.57
N LYS A 519 20.74 -4.90 -19.24
CA LYS A 519 22.03 -4.39 -19.76
C LYS A 519 21.87 -3.30 -20.83
N ASP A 520 20.77 -3.30 -21.55
CA ASP A 520 20.40 -2.32 -22.57
C ASP A 520 19.80 -1.03 -21.98
N GLY A 521 19.66 -0.97 -20.64
CA GLY A 521 19.07 0.17 -19.93
C GLY A 521 17.54 0.12 -19.83
N SER A 522 16.88 -0.93 -20.31
CA SER A 522 15.45 -1.16 -20.08
C SER A 522 15.18 -1.69 -18.66
N TYR A 523 13.93 -1.61 -18.22
CA TYR A 523 13.47 -2.14 -16.94
C TYR A 523 12.47 -3.26 -17.20
N SER A 524 12.59 -4.38 -16.49
CA SER A 524 11.70 -5.54 -16.61
C SER A 524 11.27 -6.06 -15.25
N ALA A 525 10.09 -6.69 -15.20
CA ALA A 525 9.67 -7.43 -14.02
C ALA A 525 10.55 -8.68 -13.82
N PRO A 526 10.67 -9.20 -12.58
CA PRO A 526 11.33 -10.46 -12.32
C PRO A 526 10.77 -11.60 -13.17
N PHE A 527 11.62 -12.54 -13.57
CA PHE A 527 11.19 -13.67 -14.40
C PHE A 527 10.05 -14.47 -13.74
N TYR A 528 10.12 -14.69 -12.42
CA TYR A 528 9.13 -15.47 -11.69
C TYR A 528 7.76 -14.77 -11.56
N SER A 529 7.71 -13.43 -11.62
CA SER A 529 6.45 -12.68 -11.49
C SER A 529 5.68 -12.56 -12.82
N LEU A 530 6.35 -12.84 -13.95
CA LEU A 530 5.72 -12.89 -15.26
C LEU A 530 4.73 -14.07 -15.37
N SER A 531 3.66 -13.88 -16.14
CA SER A 531 2.79 -14.98 -16.54
C SER A 531 3.58 -16.05 -17.30
N ARG A 532 3.10 -17.30 -17.31
CA ARG A 532 3.79 -18.37 -18.05
C ARG A 532 3.95 -18.09 -19.54
N ALA A 533 2.94 -17.47 -20.14
CA ALA A 533 3.03 -16.99 -21.51
C ALA A 533 4.14 -15.93 -21.65
N ASN A 534 4.20 -14.93 -20.75
CA ASN A 534 5.25 -13.91 -20.80
C ASN A 534 6.66 -14.49 -20.53
N GLN A 535 6.79 -15.50 -19.66
CA GLN A 535 8.03 -16.24 -19.43
C GLN A 535 8.49 -16.96 -20.72
N SER A 536 7.56 -17.67 -21.39
CA SER A 536 7.83 -18.33 -22.66
C SER A 536 8.18 -17.35 -23.77
N PHE A 537 7.48 -16.21 -23.85
CA PHE A 537 7.78 -15.15 -24.81
C PHE A 537 9.20 -14.63 -24.63
N LYS A 538 9.59 -14.31 -23.39
CA LYS A 538 10.92 -13.80 -23.07
C LYS A 538 12.02 -14.77 -23.49
N ILE A 539 11.88 -16.06 -23.17
CA ILE A 539 12.87 -17.08 -23.54
C ILE A 539 12.96 -17.26 -25.06
N LEU A 540 11.84 -17.33 -25.78
CA LEU A 540 11.86 -17.43 -27.24
C LEU A 540 12.51 -16.19 -27.86
N HIS A 541 12.20 -15.00 -27.35
CA HIS A 541 12.81 -13.75 -27.80
C HIS A 541 14.32 -13.72 -27.56
N GLU A 542 14.80 -14.18 -26.39
CA GLU A 542 16.24 -14.25 -26.07
C GLU A 542 16.99 -15.27 -26.93
N LEU A 543 16.36 -16.42 -27.25
CA LEU A 543 16.96 -17.47 -28.07
C LEU A 543 16.96 -17.12 -29.57
N GLY A 544 15.99 -16.32 -30.02
CA GLY A 544 15.90 -15.86 -31.41
C GLY A 544 15.69 -16.98 -32.45
N ARG A 545 15.23 -18.15 -32.02
CA ARG A 545 14.96 -19.32 -32.87
C ARG A 545 13.78 -20.12 -32.35
N PRO A 546 13.07 -20.89 -33.20
CA PRO A 546 12.01 -21.79 -32.74
C PRO A 546 12.55 -22.87 -31.81
N VAL A 547 11.76 -23.25 -30.81
CA VAL A 547 12.17 -24.24 -29.78
C VAL A 547 11.06 -25.25 -29.55
N HIS A 548 11.44 -26.50 -29.32
CA HIS A 548 10.49 -27.55 -28.96
C HIS A 548 9.87 -27.28 -27.58
N PHE A 549 8.55 -27.46 -27.42
CA PHE A 549 7.84 -27.09 -26.19
C PHE A 549 8.40 -27.73 -24.90
N ARG A 550 9.02 -28.91 -25.00
CA ARG A 550 9.72 -29.56 -23.87
C ARG A 550 11.00 -28.82 -23.46
N GLU A 551 11.83 -28.45 -24.43
CA GLU A 551 13.05 -27.67 -24.19
C GLU A 551 12.70 -26.28 -23.66
N LEU A 552 11.61 -25.68 -24.19
CA LEU A 552 11.10 -24.42 -23.67
C LEU A 552 10.63 -24.54 -22.21
N ALA A 553 9.94 -25.63 -21.84
CA ALA A 553 9.53 -25.88 -20.46
C ALA A 553 10.73 -26.10 -19.53
N GLU A 554 11.76 -26.81 -19.98
CA GLU A 554 13.02 -26.97 -19.24
C GLU A 554 13.71 -25.62 -19.03
N ALA A 555 13.79 -24.78 -20.07
CA ALA A 555 14.37 -23.44 -19.98
C ALA A 555 13.60 -22.51 -19.03
N VAL A 556 12.25 -22.57 -19.05
CA VAL A 556 11.39 -21.84 -18.09
C VAL A 556 11.65 -22.35 -16.67
N ASN A 557 11.63 -23.66 -16.46
CA ASN A 557 11.79 -24.28 -15.15
C ASN A 557 13.20 -24.08 -14.56
N ALA A 558 14.22 -23.93 -15.40
CA ALA A 558 15.59 -23.66 -14.97
C ALA A 558 15.73 -22.30 -14.27
N GLN A 559 14.82 -21.36 -14.51
CA GLN A 559 14.81 -20.03 -13.89
C GLN A 559 13.81 -19.91 -12.72
N LEU A 560 13.17 -21.02 -12.32
CA LEU A 560 12.11 -21.04 -11.29
C LEU A 560 12.49 -21.96 -10.13
N ALA A 561 11.95 -21.65 -8.95
CA ALA A 561 12.03 -22.54 -7.79
C ALA A 561 11.26 -23.85 -8.05
N GLN A 562 11.67 -24.91 -7.37
CA GLN A 562 11.16 -26.28 -7.60
C GLN A 562 9.64 -26.39 -7.42
N GLU A 563 9.07 -25.67 -6.46
CA GLU A 563 7.63 -25.60 -6.18
C GLU A 563 6.80 -24.84 -7.23
N HIS A 564 7.46 -24.11 -8.12
CA HIS A 564 6.84 -23.29 -9.16
C HIS A 564 7.12 -23.84 -10.57
N GLN A 565 7.67 -25.04 -10.71
CA GLN A 565 7.94 -25.65 -12.00
C GLN A 565 6.65 -26.08 -12.70
N VAL A 566 6.66 -26.04 -14.04
CA VAL A 566 5.52 -26.32 -14.90
C VAL A 566 5.81 -27.56 -15.76
N GLU A 567 4.83 -28.44 -15.88
CA GLU A 567 4.91 -29.56 -16.80
C GLU A 567 4.80 -29.10 -18.26
N ALA A 568 5.59 -29.71 -19.15
CA ALA A 568 5.63 -29.34 -20.56
C ALA A 568 4.25 -29.39 -21.26
N GLY A 569 3.37 -30.31 -20.84
CA GLY A 569 2.01 -30.40 -21.38
C GLY A 569 1.15 -29.18 -21.04
N ASN A 570 1.24 -28.68 -19.80
CA ASN A 570 0.50 -27.50 -19.36
C ASN A 570 1.03 -26.23 -20.04
N LEU A 571 2.35 -26.10 -20.18
CA LEU A 571 2.96 -24.99 -20.90
C LEU A 571 2.48 -24.96 -22.36
N ARG A 572 2.46 -26.11 -23.03
CA ARG A 572 1.94 -26.22 -24.42
C ARG A 572 0.51 -25.71 -24.52
N ASN A 573 -0.37 -26.07 -23.58
CA ASN A 573 -1.76 -25.60 -23.61
C ASN A 573 -1.87 -24.08 -23.46
N GLN A 574 -0.96 -23.45 -22.71
CA GLN A 574 -0.90 -22.00 -22.59
C GLN A 574 -0.40 -21.33 -23.87
N LEU A 575 0.58 -21.93 -24.56
CA LEU A 575 1.04 -21.45 -25.86
C LEU A 575 -0.07 -21.50 -26.92
N VAL A 576 -0.89 -22.56 -26.92
CA VAL A 576 -2.04 -22.69 -27.84
C VAL A 576 -3.10 -21.61 -27.60
N ALA A 577 -3.25 -21.15 -26.36
CA ALA A 577 -4.28 -20.19 -25.96
C ALA A 577 -3.89 -18.72 -26.21
N ASP A 578 -2.65 -18.44 -26.60
CA ASP A 578 -2.11 -17.08 -26.74
C ASP A 578 -1.65 -16.82 -28.17
N ASP A 579 -2.30 -15.87 -28.85
CA ASP A 579 -2.11 -15.55 -30.26
C ASP A 579 -0.68 -15.07 -30.62
N ARG A 580 0.14 -14.72 -29.62
CA ARG A 580 1.53 -14.32 -29.83
C ARG A 580 2.45 -15.48 -30.21
N PHE A 581 2.00 -16.72 -30.04
CA PHE A 581 2.76 -17.92 -30.38
C PHE A 581 2.17 -18.63 -31.57
N GLN A 582 3.04 -19.21 -32.39
CA GLN A 582 2.63 -20.02 -33.54
C GLN A 582 3.38 -21.36 -33.53
N PRO A 583 2.67 -22.50 -33.71
CA PRO A 583 3.33 -23.78 -33.87
C PRO A 583 3.99 -23.86 -35.25
N VAL A 584 5.18 -24.45 -35.31
CA VAL A 584 5.89 -24.71 -36.57
C VAL A 584 5.42 -26.07 -37.11
N GLY A 585 4.38 -26.09 -37.93
CA GLY A 585 3.75 -27.31 -38.44
C GLY A 585 3.39 -28.34 -37.35
N ARG A 586 3.91 -29.57 -37.47
CA ARG A 586 3.65 -30.69 -36.53
C ARG A 586 4.89 -31.15 -35.73
N SER A 587 6.00 -30.41 -35.76
CA SER A 587 7.26 -30.81 -35.10
C SER A 587 7.22 -30.65 -33.58
N GLY A 588 6.23 -29.94 -33.03
CA GLY A 588 6.19 -29.58 -31.61
C GLY A 588 7.06 -28.38 -31.27
N GLU A 589 7.68 -27.75 -32.28
CA GLU A 589 8.39 -26.48 -32.14
C GLU A 589 7.42 -25.30 -32.19
N TRP A 590 7.76 -24.26 -31.43
CA TRP A 590 6.99 -23.04 -31.30
C TRP A 590 7.86 -21.84 -31.64
N SER A 591 7.27 -20.88 -32.35
CA SER A 591 7.86 -19.59 -32.71
C SER A 591 6.99 -18.43 -32.20
N LEU A 592 7.56 -17.23 -32.20
CA LEU A 592 6.77 -16.01 -32.00
C LEU A 592 6.06 -15.65 -33.31
N ALA A 593 4.80 -15.26 -33.24
CA ALA A 593 4.00 -14.90 -34.42
C ALA A 593 4.56 -13.69 -35.20
N GLN A 594 5.36 -12.83 -34.55
CA GLN A 594 6.03 -11.69 -35.16
C GLN A 594 7.29 -12.05 -35.98
N TRP A 595 7.68 -13.33 -36.03
CA TRP A 595 8.88 -13.77 -36.73
C TRP A 595 8.59 -14.10 -38.20
N ASP A 596 8.77 -13.11 -39.08
CA ASP A 596 8.59 -13.29 -40.54
C ASP A 596 9.64 -14.21 -41.20
N HIS A 597 10.74 -14.48 -40.51
CA HIS A 597 11.84 -15.31 -41.01
C HIS A 597 11.65 -16.81 -40.72
N VAL A 598 10.61 -17.19 -39.98
CA VAL A 598 10.32 -18.59 -39.64
C VAL A 598 9.13 -19.06 -40.46
N GLU A 599 9.37 -20.03 -41.34
CA GLU A 599 8.30 -20.67 -42.10
C GLU A 599 7.51 -21.61 -41.17
N THR A 600 6.26 -21.25 -40.89
CA THR A 600 5.38 -21.98 -39.96
C THR A 600 4.53 -23.02 -40.67
N GLY A 601 4.50 -22.99 -42.01
CA GLY A 601 3.85 -24.00 -42.84
C GLY A 601 4.32 -25.42 -42.55
N SER A 602 3.50 -26.41 -42.89
CA SER A 602 3.87 -27.83 -42.80
C SER A 602 5.01 -28.16 -43.76
N ILE A 603 5.78 -29.23 -43.49
CA ILE A 603 6.84 -29.70 -44.41
C ILE A 603 6.29 -29.88 -45.84
N LEU A 604 5.02 -30.32 -45.95
CA LEU A 604 4.32 -30.47 -47.23
C LEU A 604 4.13 -29.16 -47.98
N GLU A 605 3.63 -28.13 -47.29
CA GLU A 605 3.41 -26.80 -47.87
C GLU A 605 4.72 -26.17 -48.32
N VAL A 606 5.81 -26.37 -47.56
CA VAL A 606 7.15 -25.88 -47.92
C VAL A 606 7.68 -26.61 -49.17
N ILE A 607 7.55 -27.93 -49.24
CA ILE A 607 7.95 -28.71 -50.43
C ILE A 607 7.12 -28.26 -51.65
N GLU A 608 5.81 -28.09 -51.49
CA GLU A 608 4.89 -27.67 -52.55
C GLU A 608 5.25 -26.28 -53.09
N LYS A 609 5.56 -25.33 -52.20
CA LYS A 609 6.02 -23.98 -52.55
C LYS A 609 7.34 -24.01 -53.32
N ILE A 610 8.35 -24.74 -52.83
CA ILE A 610 9.68 -24.81 -53.46
C ILE A 610 9.58 -25.44 -54.86
N LEU A 611 8.86 -26.56 -55.00
CA LEU A 611 8.64 -27.18 -56.31
C LEU A 611 7.71 -26.35 -57.21
N GLY A 612 6.84 -25.54 -56.62
CA GLY A 612 5.98 -24.56 -57.31
C GLY A 612 6.75 -23.38 -57.89
N GLU A 613 7.79 -22.90 -57.21
CA GLU A 613 8.65 -21.80 -57.64
C GLU A 613 9.76 -22.26 -58.61
N SER A 614 10.16 -23.53 -58.57
CA SER A 614 11.15 -24.09 -59.51
C SER A 614 10.56 -24.30 -60.91
N GLU A 615 11.21 -23.78 -61.95
CA GLU A 615 10.85 -24.07 -63.35
C GLU A 615 11.30 -25.47 -63.80
N GLU A 616 12.33 -26.04 -63.16
CA GLU A 616 12.91 -27.34 -63.50
C GLU A 616 12.73 -28.39 -62.38
N GLU A 617 12.94 -29.66 -62.73
CA GLU A 617 12.89 -30.78 -61.79
C GLU A 617 14.02 -30.66 -60.75
N MET A 618 13.69 -30.84 -59.47
CA MET A 618 14.68 -30.75 -58.40
C MET A 618 15.13 -32.13 -57.95
N SER A 619 16.45 -32.30 -57.74
CA SER A 619 16.96 -33.53 -57.11
C SER A 619 16.58 -33.59 -55.62
N VAL A 620 16.47 -34.80 -55.05
CA VAL A 620 16.20 -35.02 -53.62
C VAL A 620 17.21 -34.28 -52.75
N ALA A 621 18.49 -34.26 -53.13
CA ALA A 621 19.54 -33.57 -52.38
C ALA A 621 19.32 -32.04 -52.38
N GLN A 622 19.08 -31.44 -53.55
CA GLN A 622 18.81 -30.01 -53.67
C GLN A 622 17.51 -29.60 -52.97
N LEU A 623 16.47 -30.43 -53.06
CA LEU A 623 15.20 -30.19 -52.41
C LEU A 623 15.33 -30.33 -50.89
N THR A 624 16.07 -31.31 -50.40
CA THR A 624 16.36 -31.49 -48.97
C THR A 624 17.09 -30.28 -48.41
N GLU A 625 18.14 -29.81 -49.11
CA GLU A 625 18.88 -28.60 -48.73
C GLU A 625 17.99 -27.35 -48.75
N ALA A 626 17.19 -27.17 -49.80
CA ALA A 626 16.27 -26.03 -49.92
C ALA A 626 15.20 -26.01 -48.83
N VAL A 627 14.62 -27.17 -48.50
CA VAL A 627 13.63 -27.30 -47.41
C VAL A 627 14.30 -27.09 -46.05
N GLN A 628 15.49 -27.64 -45.82
CA GLN A 628 16.24 -27.49 -44.57
C GLN A 628 16.70 -26.06 -44.31
N ASN A 629 17.00 -25.30 -45.37
CA ASN A 629 17.33 -23.88 -45.30
C ASN A 629 16.13 -23.02 -44.86
N GLN A 630 14.91 -23.46 -45.14
CA GLN A 630 13.68 -22.76 -44.71
C GLN A 630 13.12 -23.31 -43.40
N ARG A 631 13.36 -24.59 -43.08
CA ARG A 631 12.80 -25.29 -41.92
C ARG A 631 13.65 -26.46 -41.44
N THR A 632 13.87 -26.54 -40.13
CA THR A 632 14.45 -27.73 -39.47
C THR A 632 13.58 -28.97 -39.68
N CYS A 633 14.08 -29.95 -40.42
CA CYS A 633 13.42 -31.23 -40.64
C CYS A 633 14.42 -32.33 -41.02
N SER A 634 14.04 -33.59 -40.80
CA SER A 634 14.89 -34.73 -41.14
C SER A 634 14.73 -35.15 -42.59
N ASP A 635 15.82 -35.59 -43.23
CA ASP A 635 15.84 -36.14 -44.59
C ASP A 635 14.79 -37.24 -44.76
N HIS A 636 14.62 -38.07 -43.72
CA HIS A 636 13.65 -39.16 -43.73
C HIS A 636 12.21 -38.65 -43.83
N SER A 637 11.86 -37.56 -43.16
CA SER A 637 10.52 -36.97 -43.22
C SER A 637 10.21 -36.40 -44.60
N ILE A 638 11.17 -35.71 -45.23
CA ILE A 638 11.03 -35.17 -46.57
C ILE A 638 10.82 -36.31 -47.57
N LEU A 639 11.68 -37.33 -47.52
CA LEU A 639 11.59 -38.52 -48.38
C LEU A 639 10.28 -39.28 -48.20
N ALA A 640 9.81 -39.43 -46.97
CA ALA A 640 8.53 -40.06 -46.67
C ALA A 640 7.39 -39.31 -47.38
N TYR A 641 7.29 -37.99 -47.21
CA TYR A 641 6.25 -37.18 -47.85
C TYR A 641 6.32 -37.21 -49.38
N LEU A 642 7.51 -37.12 -49.98
CA LEU A 642 7.70 -37.22 -51.43
C LEU A 642 7.25 -38.57 -52.01
N CYS A 643 7.28 -39.64 -51.20
CA CYS A 643 6.89 -40.98 -51.64
C CYS A 643 5.41 -41.31 -51.33
N THR A 644 4.83 -40.71 -50.29
CA THR A 644 3.47 -41.04 -49.83
C THR A 644 2.41 -40.08 -50.34
N GLU A 645 2.76 -38.82 -50.58
CA GLU A 645 1.79 -37.82 -51.02
C GLU A 645 1.67 -37.74 -52.54
N ASP A 646 0.42 -37.75 -53.01
CA ASP A 646 0.09 -37.78 -54.43
C ASP A 646 0.41 -36.48 -55.19
N ARG A 647 0.71 -35.41 -54.44
CA ARG A 647 1.01 -34.08 -54.99
C ARG A 647 2.39 -33.98 -55.62
N PHE A 648 3.28 -34.92 -55.31
CA PHE A 648 4.66 -34.93 -55.79
C PHE A 648 4.88 -36.11 -56.76
N MET A 649 5.45 -35.82 -57.93
CA MET A 649 5.73 -36.82 -58.96
C MET A 649 7.23 -37.01 -59.10
N ARG A 650 7.67 -38.28 -59.07
CA ARG A 650 9.07 -38.65 -59.34
C ARG A 650 9.30 -38.70 -60.85
N THR A 651 10.17 -37.84 -61.35
CA THR A 651 10.51 -37.70 -62.78
C THR A 651 11.81 -38.39 -63.16
N GLY A 652 12.70 -38.62 -62.20
CA GLY A 652 13.99 -39.29 -62.40
C GLY A 652 14.38 -40.26 -61.26
N PRO A 653 15.58 -40.85 -61.31
CA PRO A 653 16.10 -41.69 -60.23
C PRO A 653 16.08 -40.97 -58.89
N ASP A 654 16.48 -39.70 -58.84
CA ASP A 654 16.49 -38.90 -57.61
C ASP A 654 15.86 -37.52 -57.82
N SER A 655 14.90 -37.37 -58.74
CA SER A 655 14.28 -36.07 -59.07
C SER A 655 12.76 -36.08 -58.91
N TYR A 656 12.22 -34.96 -58.44
CA TYR A 656 10.80 -34.74 -58.19
C TYR A 656 10.30 -33.39 -58.75
N THR A 657 9.03 -33.34 -59.11
CA THR A 657 8.29 -32.12 -59.49
C THR A 657 6.85 -32.18 -58.96
N LEU A 658 6.08 -31.09 -59.10
CA LEU A 658 4.64 -31.10 -58.80
C LEU A 658 3.89 -31.92 -59.84
N ALA A 659 2.92 -32.74 -59.40
CA ALA A 659 2.12 -33.58 -60.29
C ALA A 659 1.46 -32.76 -61.42
N ASP A 660 0.88 -31.60 -61.10
CA ASP A 660 0.22 -30.72 -62.06
C ASP A 660 1.17 -30.15 -63.13
N LYS A 661 2.45 -29.93 -62.76
CA LYS A 661 3.50 -29.47 -63.70
C LYS A 661 3.95 -30.59 -64.62
N ALA A 662 4.08 -31.82 -64.10
CA ALA A 662 4.42 -32.98 -64.91
C ALA A 662 3.32 -33.30 -65.95
N GLU A 663 2.06 -33.08 -65.59
CA GLU A 663 0.92 -33.28 -66.49
C GLU A 663 0.82 -32.21 -67.59
N SER A 664 1.21 -30.96 -67.31
CA SER A 664 1.17 -29.85 -68.29
C SER A 664 2.27 -29.91 -69.36
N GLY A 665 3.34 -30.68 -69.15
CA GLY A 665 4.46 -30.82 -70.08
C GLY A 665 4.30 -31.95 -71.11
N MET A 666 3.16 -32.63 -71.16
CA MET A 666 2.95 -33.80 -72.04
C MET A 666 2.18 -33.45 -73.31
N ASP A 667 2.75 -33.84 -74.45
CA ASP A 667 2.22 -33.63 -75.81
C ASP A 667 1.03 -34.57 -76.16
N TRP A 668 0.52 -35.33 -75.18
CA TRP A 668 -0.59 -36.28 -75.36
C TRP A 668 -1.90 -35.66 -74.92
N SER A 669 -2.80 -35.46 -75.87
CA SER A 669 -4.16 -34.99 -75.60
C SER A 669 -4.96 -36.05 -74.83
N ARG A 670 -5.89 -35.57 -73.99
CA ARG A 670 -6.89 -36.39 -73.30
C ARG A 670 -7.67 -37.33 -74.22
N GLN A 671 -7.78 -37.00 -75.51
CA GLN A 671 -8.44 -37.86 -76.49
C GLN A 671 -7.55 -39.03 -76.92
N GLU A 672 -6.24 -38.83 -77.03
CA GLU A 672 -5.30 -39.87 -77.45
C GLU A 672 -5.11 -40.92 -76.35
N ILE A 673 -4.94 -40.50 -75.10
CA ILE A 673 -4.85 -41.42 -73.95
C ILE A 673 -6.14 -42.23 -73.82
N GLY A 674 -7.30 -41.60 -73.93
CA GLY A 674 -8.57 -42.32 -73.91
C GLY A 674 -8.77 -43.25 -75.09
N GLY A 675 -8.19 -42.93 -76.26
CA GLY A 675 -8.13 -43.83 -77.42
C GLY A 675 -7.31 -45.09 -77.13
N LEU A 676 -6.16 -44.96 -76.45
CA LEU A 676 -5.35 -46.12 -76.02
C LEU A 676 -6.09 -47.00 -75.00
N VAL A 677 -6.85 -46.39 -74.08
CA VAL A 677 -7.69 -47.13 -73.13
C VAL A 677 -8.81 -47.88 -73.88
N GLU A 678 -9.49 -47.22 -74.82
CA GLU A 678 -10.50 -47.88 -75.68
C GLU A 678 -9.91 -49.04 -76.48
N GLU A 679 -8.71 -48.86 -77.04
CA GLU A 679 -7.99 -49.88 -77.81
C GLU A 679 -7.62 -51.09 -76.94
N PHE A 680 -7.09 -50.85 -75.74
CA PHE A 680 -6.78 -51.91 -74.78
C PHE A 680 -8.01 -52.77 -74.43
N PHE A 681 -9.17 -52.13 -74.25
CA PHE A 681 -10.42 -52.82 -73.91
C PHE A 681 -11.23 -53.30 -75.13
N LYS A 682 -10.77 -53.04 -76.36
CA LYS A 682 -11.50 -53.38 -77.61
C LYS A 682 -11.75 -54.87 -77.79
N ASP A 683 -10.84 -55.71 -77.31
CA ASP A 683 -10.97 -57.17 -77.34
C ASP A 683 -11.44 -57.76 -75.99
N GLN A 684 -11.71 -56.89 -75.01
CA GLN A 684 -11.97 -57.25 -73.59
C GLN A 684 -13.08 -56.38 -72.96
N LEU A 685 -14.07 -55.95 -73.74
CA LEU A 685 -15.09 -54.92 -73.41
C LEU A 685 -15.93 -55.17 -72.14
N HIS A 686 -15.90 -56.37 -71.56
CA HIS A 686 -16.69 -56.75 -70.39
C HIS A 686 -15.86 -57.33 -69.24
N SER A 687 -14.53 -57.31 -69.32
CA SER A 687 -13.64 -57.84 -68.29
C SER A 687 -13.00 -56.74 -67.47
N SER A 688 -13.19 -56.80 -66.16
CA SER A 688 -12.39 -56.06 -65.19
C SER A 688 -10.97 -56.62 -65.20
N VAL A 689 -9.96 -55.80 -65.45
CA VAL A 689 -8.56 -56.23 -65.49
C VAL A 689 -7.77 -55.62 -64.34
N PRO A 690 -6.69 -56.27 -63.86
CA PRO A 690 -5.79 -55.63 -62.91
C PRO A 690 -5.27 -54.31 -63.46
N PHE A 691 -5.41 -53.22 -62.70
CA PHE A 691 -5.08 -51.85 -63.12
C PHE A 691 -3.63 -51.74 -63.59
N ARG A 692 -2.73 -52.50 -62.97
CA ARG A 692 -1.32 -52.59 -63.35
C ARG A 692 -1.13 -52.98 -64.82
N ARG A 693 -1.96 -53.85 -65.38
CA ARG A 693 -1.85 -54.24 -66.80
C ARG A 693 -2.24 -53.12 -67.75
N LEU A 694 -3.26 -52.33 -67.40
CA LEU A 694 -3.64 -51.15 -68.17
C LEU A 694 -2.53 -50.10 -68.12
N VAL A 695 -1.93 -49.92 -66.93
CA VAL A 695 -0.79 -49.02 -66.72
C VAL A 695 0.42 -49.45 -67.54
N ASP A 696 0.79 -50.74 -67.53
CA ASP A 696 1.91 -51.26 -68.31
C ASP A 696 1.66 -51.09 -69.82
N TYR A 697 0.42 -51.29 -70.28
CA TYR A 697 0.06 -51.09 -71.69
C TYR A 697 0.19 -49.64 -72.13
N VAL A 698 -0.38 -48.70 -71.36
CA VAL A 698 -0.32 -47.27 -71.68
C VAL A 698 1.11 -46.75 -71.54
N ALA A 699 1.87 -47.23 -70.56
CA ALA A 699 3.29 -46.93 -70.42
C ALA A 699 4.08 -47.33 -71.68
N GLN A 700 3.84 -48.53 -72.20
CA GLN A 700 4.52 -49.02 -73.39
C GLN A 700 4.13 -48.25 -74.67
N HIS A 701 2.84 -47.93 -74.85
CA HIS A 701 2.34 -47.32 -76.09
C HIS A 701 2.51 -45.80 -76.13
N ALA A 702 2.50 -45.15 -74.98
CA ALA A 702 2.82 -43.72 -74.87
C ALA A 702 4.32 -43.46 -74.64
N GLU A 703 5.14 -44.51 -74.62
CA GLU A 703 6.59 -44.45 -74.33
C GLU A 703 6.94 -43.72 -73.01
N VAL A 704 6.07 -43.85 -72.01
CA VAL A 704 6.25 -43.26 -70.68
C VAL A 704 6.54 -44.31 -69.60
N ASN A 705 7.13 -43.90 -68.48
CA ASN A 705 7.34 -44.80 -67.34
C ASN A 705 5.98 -45.25 -66.74
N GLY A 706 5.91 -46.49 -66.22
CA GLY A 706 4.73 -47.04 -65.54
C GLY A 706 4.14 -46.15 -64.43
N ARG A 707 4.94 -45.38 -63.68
CA ARG A 707 4.39 -44.42 -62.69
C ARG A 707 3.66 -43.25 -63.35
N VAL A 708 4.15 -42.78 -64.49
CA VAL A 708 3.53 -41.69 -65.27
C VAL A 708 2.21 -42.18 -65.87
N ALA A 709 2.22 -43.35 -66.50
CA ALA A 709 0.99 -43.98 -67.00
C ALA A 709 -0.03 -44.21 -65.87
N TRP A 710 0.43 -44.58 -64.67
CA TRP A 710 -0.43 -44.74 -63.49
C TRP A 710 -1.10 -43.42 -63.09
N GLY A 711 -0.35 -42.32 -63.04
CA GLY A 711 -0.88 -40.98 -62.73
C GLY A 711 -1.93 -40.54 -63.74
N ILE A 712 -1.59 -40.60 -65.03
CA ILE A 712 -2.48 -40.25 -66.15
C ILE A 712 -3.79 -41.04 -66.06
N LEU A 713 -3.71 -42.36 -65.86
CA LEU A 713 -4.87 -43.25 -65.84
C LEU A 713 -5.68 -43.15 -64.54
N ARG A 714 -5.09 -42.66 -63.45
CA ARG A 714 -5.74 -42.60 -62.13
C ARG A 714 -7.00 -41.75 -62.18
N HIS A 715 -6.97 -40.62 -62.87
CA HIS A 715 -8.09 -39.67 -62.95
C HIS A 715 -8.72 -39.62 -64.35
N HIS A 716 -8.28 -40.49 -65.27
CA HIS A 716 -8.78 -40.46 -66.63
C HIS A 716 -10.26 -40.86 -66.70
N PRO A 717 -11.14 -40.06 -67.33
CA PRO A 717 -12.58 -40.33 -67.41
C PRO A 717 -12.95 -41.64 -68.09
N ALA A 718 -12.07 -42.18 -68.95
CA ALA A 718 -12.25 -43.46 -69.63
C ALA A 718 -12.11 -44.67 -68.69
N VAL A 719 -11.54 -44.49 -67.49
CA VAL A 719 -11.20 -45.59 -66.58
C VAL A 719 -12.15 -45.59 -65.38
N LEU A 720 -12.87 -46.70 -65.19
CA LEU A 720 -13.56 -47.02 -63.95
C LEU A 720 -12.67 -47.90 -63.10
N LYS A 721 -12.44 -47.51 -61.84
CA LYS A 721 -11.63 -48.29 -60.89
C LYS A 721 -12.55 -49.00 -59.91
N SER A 722 -12.34 -50.30 -59.71
CA SER A 722 -12.96 -51.09 -58.65
C SER A 722 -11.87 -51.77 -57.82
N ARG A 723 -12.14 -52.01 -56.55
CA ARG A 723 -11.20 -52.69 -55.66
C ARG A 723 -11.78 -54.04 -55.26
N GLU A 724 -11.09 -55.11 -55.61
CA GLU A 724 -11.44 -56.47 -55.21
C GLU A 724 -10.26 -57.03 -54.41
N SER A 725 -10.46 -57.24 -53.11
CA SER A 725 -9.38 -57.55 -52.15
C SER A 725 -8.30 -56.44 -52.10
N ASP A 726 -7.02 -56.79 -52.00
CA ASP A 726 -5.88 -55.85 -51.96
C ASP A 726 -5.41 -55.38 -53.36
N GLU A 727 -6.09 -55.78 -54.44
CA GLU A 727 -5.69 -55.46 -55.81
C GLU A 727 -6.70 -54.51 -56.48
N LEU A 728 -6.18 -53.53 -57.22
CA LEU A 728 -6.97 -52.52 -57.93
C LEU A 728 -7.26 -53.01 -59.34
N PHE A 729 -8.52 -52.94 -59.75
CA PHE A 729 -8.96 -53.32 -61.08
C PHE A 729 -9.48 -52.11 -61.86
N ALA A 730 -9.41 -52.18 -63.18
CA ALA A 730 -9.93 -51.20 -64.11
C ALA A 730 -10.85 -51.81 -65.16
N SER A 731 -11.89 -51.06 -65.51
CA SER A 731 -12.79 -51.33 -66.62
C SER A 731 -13.04 -50.05 -67.44
N LEU A 732 -13.43 -50.21 -68.70
CA LEU A 732 -13.73 -49.09 -69.59
C LEU A 732 -15.06 -48.44 -69.21
N ARG A 733 -15.06 -47.11 -69.01
CA ARG A 733 -16.30 -46.32 -68.90
C ARG A 733 -16.92 -46.12 -70.28
N PRO A 734 -18.14 -46.63 -70.56
CA PRO A 734 -18.83 -46.33 -71.80
C PRO A 734 -19.12 -44.82 -71.91
N ASN A 735 -18.95 -44.24 -73.11
CA ASN A 735 -19.25 -42.83 -73.40
C ASN A 735 -18.46 -41.78 -72.59
N TRP A 736 -17.25 -42.12 -72.13
CA TRP A 736 -16.40 -41.22 -71.35
C TRP A 736 -16.05 -39.88 -72.03
N ARG A 737 -16.13 -39.81 -73.38
CA ARG A 737 -15.86 -38.60 -74.16
C ARG A 737 -16.81 -37.43 -73.82
N GLY A 738 -17.96 -37.69 -73.20
CA GLY A 738 -18.90 -36.67 -72.71
C GLY A 738 -18.79 -36.37 -71.21
N VAL A 739 -17.85 -36.97 -70.49
CA VAL A 739 -17.74 -36.86 -69.02
C VAL A 739 -16.74 -35.76 -68.64
N ALA A 740 -17.22 -34.74 -67.93
CA ALA A 740 -16.39 -33.69 -67.34
C ALA A 740 -15.36 -34.29 -66.35
N PRO A 741 -14.16 -33.71 -66.20
CA PRO A 741 -13.14 -34.21 -65.28
C PRO A 741 -13.68 -34.31 -63.85
N ALA A 742 -13.21 -35.30 -63.10
CA ALA A 742 -13.75 -35.65 -61.79
C ALA A 742 -13.47 -34.61 -60.68
N ASP A 743 -12.80 -33.50 -60.98
CA ASP A 743 -12.44 -32.44 -60.03
C ASP A 743 -13.50 -31.34 -59.89
N SER A 744 -14.76 -31.61 -60.28
CA SER A 744 -15.88 -30.68 -60.09
C SER A 744 -16.87 -31.08 -58.99
N VAL A 745 -16.42 -31.88 -58.03
CA VAL A 745 -17.12 -32.08 -56.75
C VAL A 745 -16.13 -31.83 -55.62
N SER A 746 -16.03 -30.54 -55.28
CA SER A 746 -15.54 -30.02 -54.00
C SER A 746 -16.50 -30.38 -52.87
#